data_AF-A0A817C2N4-F1
#
_entry.id   AF-A0A817C2N4-F1
#
_cell.length_a   1.000
_cell.length_b   1.000
_cell.length_c   1.000
_cell.angle_alpha   90.00
_cell.angle_beta   90.00
_cell.angle_gamma   90.00
#
_symmetry.space_group_name_H-M   'P 1'
#
loop_
_entity.id
_entity.type
_entity.pdbx_description
1 polymer ?
#
loop_
_entity_poly.entity_id
_entity_poly.type
_entity_poly.pdbx_seq_one_letter_code
_entity_poly.pdbx_strand_id
1 'polypeptide(L)'
;MPSDIVIDGARSLERIRRLYSLWRNNDEADSSTNDNNALRSVDAIVIIRGQKEDDFTYSKSAAMQTWLFGYEMHDVLVVFCQDSVIIFAGAKKLNYLKQIESEHNNKENAPRNFNFITRKENDEKSFDDIIKQIKMSHQGKTLGVFSKDKMEGPFCEQWQNCLNQHSLTTVDISSSIGYLLAVKDNEELSLIRKACDITGKLYSKHLKDQIINIVDSERKVKHSKLSEGLESALNDEKYVSSVDVNYVEMCYPAIVQSGGNYNLKFSANVDKNTLHYGGSSIICAFGIRYKSYCSNVVRTLLVNPSEEMKKTYQFLLDCEEVILQELKHDVLLCNVYKMVREKVEKERPEFLNKMTVNLGTALGIEFRESTIAITSKCTARAKKGMTFQVSIGFSGLENPDGKDEQSKTYALFIGDTIVVNENESCTIYTSSKKDISHIAIILKDDGTQDDVDDTPAIAPRRAAAEKARIDPKIPEESRQDYQKTLLRRLNERAEARLTSQGDKVSAEKARKINNSYKSEGQLPQDPDIQDLKLYMDKRYETLILPINGTPTPFHISTIKNVSLAVEGEYIYLRINFFHPGGIGKQADTIDKENVYIKELTYRASTDKKDDVVPASNNLSHIHKLILEIQKKFKDQEQERKQMEGVVKQDALILNPSKTNPKLKDLYIRPSLTNKKINGTLEAHTNGFRYTSVRGDKIDILYSNVSHAFYQPCDNEMIMLIHFHLKHAIVFGKRKQTEVQFYTEVGELTTDLGKHRNMHDKDDVLAEQAEHELRNKLKGAFQTFIDKVLQQKSFPFEFETPFRPLGFHGTPHRSMVLILPTTTCVVQLTEWPPLVIVLDEVELIHFERVHFQLKNFDMVFIMKDYSKKTQSIQAIPMAELDPIKNWLNSCDICYTEGPQSLNWAKIMKTITDDLSGFFTQGGWTFLEAESDTEGNGGGGGGGDDSDPEEDDYDPDAEESEEEGSESEYSVEEDDEDIDDEDSDSEESDNLGSDEESGKSWSELEEEARRADAEKLDYDSDNGGNSKKKGGASSKKPSPVKSKKRPAHSPPPTNGKKRKR
;
A
#
# COMPACT_ATOMS: atom_id res chain seq x y z
N MET A 1 24.63 39.71 -0.95
CA MET A 1 25.41 39.22 0.20
C MET A 1 24.66 39.53 1.47
N PRO A 2 24.38 38.53 2.33
CA PRO A 2 23.87 38.76 3.69
C PRO A 2 24.83 39.62 4.52
N SER A 3 24.36 40.17 5.65
CA SER A 3 25.18 40.96 6.58
C SER A 3 26.29 40.14 7.23
N ASP A 4 25.98 38.89 7.58
CA ASP A 4 26.79 38.03 8.44
C ASP A 4 27.16 36.74 7.69
N ILE A 5 28.32 36.76 7.03
CA ILE A 5 28.93 35.57 6.44
C ILE A 5 29.79 34.89 7.50
N VAL A 6 29.50 33.63 7.79
CA VAL A 6 30.26 32.79 8.73
C VAL A 6 30.95 31.68 7.94
N ILE A 7 32.26 31.57 8.06
CA ILE A 7 33.08 30.57 7.37
C ILE A 7 33.48 29.50 8.38
N ASP A 8 33.30 28.23 8.01
CA ASP A 8 33.78 27.07 8.77
C ASP A 8 35.31 27.00 8.66
N GLY A 9 36.02 27.60 9.61
CA GLY A 9 37.48 27.70 9.63
C GLY A 9 38.16 26.34 9.66
N ALA A 10 37.70 25.44 10.54
CA ALA A 10 38.19 24.08 10.68
C ALA A 10 38.08 23.29 9.37
N ARG A 11 36.92 23.29 8.73
CA ARG A 11 36.70 22.57 7.46
C ARG A 11 37.44 23.21 6.29
N SER A 12 37.51 24.54 6.25
CA SER A 12 38.35 25.26 5.28
C SER A 12 39.80 24.79 5.40
N LEU A 13 40.33 24.73 6.62
CA LEU A 13 41.69 24.31 6.90
C LEU A 13 41.93 22.81 6.65
N GLU A 14 40.93 21.95 6.89
CA GLU A 14 41.00 20.52 6.52
C GLU A 14 41.04 20.33 5.00
N ARG A 15 40.17 21.01 4.25
CA ARG A 15 40.17 21.00 2.79
C ARG A 15 41.49 21.54 2.21
N ILE A 16 42.07 22.58 2.82
CA ILE A 16 43.40 23.07 2.50
C ILE A 16 44.48 22.01 2.79
N ARG A 17 44.45 21.32 3.93
CA ARG A 17 45.38 20.20 4.22
C ARG A 17 45.25 19.07 3.20
N ARG A 18 44.03 18.73 2.76
CA ARG A 18 43.77 17.71 1.73
C ARG A 18 44.35 18.12 0.37
N LEU A 19 44.25 19.40 -0.01
CA LEU A 19 44.94 19.96 -1.19
C LEU A 19 46.47 19.85 -1.06
N TYR A 20 47.06 20.30 0.06
CA TYR A 20 48.50 20.22 0.28
C TYR A 20 49.03 18.79 0.35
N SER A 21 48.28 17.84 0.89
CA SER A 21 48.66 16.42 0.88
C SER A 21 48.69 15.85 -0.54
N LEU A 22 47.71 16.18 -1.39
CA LEU A 22 47.72 15.79 -2.81
C LEU A 22 48.84 16.47 -3.62
N TRP A 23 49.24 17.70 -3.24
CA TRP A 23 50.34 18.42 -3.87
C TRP A 23 51.73 17.92 -3.42
N ARG A 24 51.88 17.52 -2.13
CA ARG A 24 53.17 17.15 -1.51
C ARG A 24 53.46 15.64 -1.42
N ASN A 25 52.46 14.75 -1.40
CA ASN A 25 52.72 13.33 -1.13
C ASN A 25 53.47 12.63 -2.28
N ASN A 26 54.50 11.86 -1.91
CA ASN A 26 55.40 11.15 -2.83
C ASN A 26 55.12 9.64 -2.96
N ASP A 27 54.08 9.10 -2.31
CA ASP A 27 53.87 7.65 -2.21
C ASP A 27 53.77 6.97 -3.59
N GLU A 28 54.69 6.04 -3.85
CA GLU A 28 54.81 5.32 -5.13
C GLU A 28 53.69 4.29 -5.36
N ALA A 29 52.86 4.03 -4.34
CA ALA A 29 51.83 2.98 -4.34
C ALA A 29 50.60 3.29 -5.22
N ASP A 30 50.18 4.56 -5.38
CA ASP A 30 49.03 4.94 -6.23
C ASP A 30 49.48 5.27 -7.68
N SER A 31 50.61 4.70 -8.12
CA SER A 31 51.24 4.90 -9.44
C SER A 31 50.44 4.34 -10.64
N SER A 32 49.23 3.83 -10.41
CA SER A 32 48.31 3.38 -11.47
C SER A 32 47.63 4.54 -12.24
N THR A 33 47.84 5.80 -11.81
CA THR A 33 47.27 7.00 -12.45
C THR A 33 48.37 7.99 -12.86
N ASN A 34 48.46 8.29 -14.16
CA ASN A 34 49.41 9.29 -14.70
C ASN A 34 49.05 10.75 -14.31
N ASP A 35 47.83 10.97 -13.81
CA ASP A 35 47.17 12.27 -13.80
C ASP A 35 47.59 13.20 -12.65
N ASN A 36 48.30 12.68 -11.64
CA ASN A 36 48.82 13.46 -10.51
C ASN A 36 50.10 14.25 -10.85
N ASN A 37 50.73 14.01 -12.01
CA ASN A 37 51.99 14.65 -12.38
C ASN A 37 51.85 16.16 -12.66
N ALA A 38 50.68 16.63 -13.12
CA ALA A 38 50.45 18.06 -13.41
C ALA A 38 50.52 18.91 -12.13
N LEU A 39 49.79 18.54 -11.09
CA LEU A 39 49.80 19.25 -9.80
C LEU A 39 51.17 19.20 -9.11
N ARG A 40 51.91 18.09 -9.24
CA ARG A 40 53.28 17.95 -8.73
C ARG A 40 54.32 18.82 -9.46
N SER A 41 53.99 19.33 -10.66
CA SER A 41 54.92 20.12 -11.49
C SER A 41 54.83 21.65 -11.31
N VAL A 42 53.90 22.13 -10.48
CA VAL A 42 53.66 23.58 -10.27
C VAL A 42 54.27 24.08 -8.97
N ASP A 43 54.98 25.20 -9.05
CA ASP A 43 55.61 25.86 -7.90
C ASP A 43 54.61 26.63 -7.02
N ALA A 44 53.50 27.10 -7.61
CA ALA A 44 52.36 27.69 -6.89
C ALA A 44 51.04 27.44 -7.63
N ILE A 45 49.93 27.38 -6.91
CA ILE A 45 48.56 27.21 -7.44
C ILE A 45 47.79 28.52 -7.31
N VAL A 46 47.14 28.97 -8.38
CA VAL A 46 46.35 30.22 -8.41
C VAL A 46 44.87 29.94 -8.65
N ILE A 47 44.04 30.49 -7.78
CA ILE A 47 42.58 30.58 -7.93
C ILE A 47 42.23 32.06 -7.99
N ILE A 48 41.55 32.51 -9.04
CA ILE A 48 41.06 33.89 -9.14
C ILE A 48 39.66 33.91 -9.71
N ARG A 49 38.79 34.75 -9.15
CA ARG A 49 37.43 34.95 -9.66
C ARG A 49 37.18 36.45 -9.83
N GLY A 50 36.84 36.84 -11.05
CA GLY A 50 36.44 38.21 -11.38
C GLY A 50 34.98 38.49 -11.00
N GLN A 51 34.40 39.50 -11.64
CA GLN A 51 32.98 39.83 -11.49
C GLN A 51 32.11 38.82 -12.26
N LYS A 52 30.81 38.80 -11.96
CA LYS A 52 29.86 37.85 -12.53
C LYS A 52 29.29 38.40 -13.85
N GLU A 53 29.33 37.60 -14.92
CA GLU A 53 28.36 37.78 -16.03
C GLU A 53 26.98 37.28 -15.55
N ASP A 54 25.90 37.76 -16.18
CA ASP A 54 24.54 37.35 -15.79
C ASP A 54 24.25 35.87 -16.11
N ASP A 55 24.93 35.29 -17.13
CA ASP A 55 24.82 33.87 -17.49
C ASP A 55 25.50 32.95 -16.45
N PHE A 56 24.67 32.22 -15.70
CA PHE A 56 25.11 31.24 -14.69
C PHE A 56 25.91 30.10 -15.34
N THR A 57 27.24 30.13 -15.15
CA THR A 57 28.18 29.15 -15.71
C THR A 57 29.11 28.59 -14.64
N TYR A 58 29.23 27.26 -14.60
CA TYR A 58 30.19 26.57 -13.73
C TYR A 58 31.63 26.86 -14.17
N SER A 59 32.48 27.21 -13.21
CA SER A 59 33.92 27.44 -13.40
C SER A 59 34.71 26.77 -12.27
N LYS A 60 35.94 26.35 -12.55
CA LYS A 60 36.76 25.60 -11.59
C LYS A 60 37.16 26.46 -10.40
N SER A 61 37.40 27.74 -10.64
CA SER A 61 37.68 28.75 -9.60
C SER A 61 36.49 28.95 -8.66
N ALA A 62 35.27 29.06 -9.17
CA ALA A 62 34.07 29.18 -8.33
C ALA A 62 33.79 27.89 -7.54
N ALA A 63 33.96 26.73 -8.18
CA ALA A 63 33.81 25.44 -7.52
C ALA A 63 34.83 25.25 -6.38
N MET A 64 36.10 25.62 -6.62
CA MET A 64 37.17 25.51 -5.63
C MET A 64 37.03 26.54 -4.50
N GLN A 65 36.59 27.79 -4.76
CA GLN A 65 36.23 28.75 -3.70
C GLN A 65 35.06 28.24 -2.85
N THR A 66 34.01 27.70 -3.49
CA THR A 66 32.84 27.15 -2.80
C THR A 66 33.22 25.92 -1.95
N TRP A 67 34.12 25.08 -2.44
CA TRP A 67 34.66 23.95 -1.67
C TRP A 67 35.48 24.45 -0.48
N LEU A 68 36.45 25.32 -0.71
CA LEU A 68 37.35 25.83 0.32
C LEU A 68 36.63 26.62 1.41
N PHE A 69 35.68 27.50 1.05
CA PHE A 69 35.14 28.52 1.97
C PHE A 69 33.61 28.48 2.15
N GLY A 70 32.90 27.59 1.45
CA GLY A 70 31.43 27.51 1.46
C GLY A 70 30.71 28.56 0.59
N TYR A 71 31.43 29.51 -0.02
CA TYR A 71 30.87 30.63 -0.78
C TYR A 71 31.71 30.98 -2.01
N GLU A 72 31.06 31.38 -3.11
CA GLU A 72 31.72 32.06 -4.24
C GLU A 72 31.99 33.53 -3.89
N MET A 73 33.19 34.03 -4.21
CA MET A 73 33.60 35.40 -3.95
C MET A 73 34.30 36.03 -5.16
N HIS A 74 33.56 36.87 -5.88
CA HIS A 74 34.09 37.77 -6.92
C HIS A 74 35.20 38.67 -6.40
N ASP A 75 36.10 39.15 -7.26
CA ASP A 75 37.23 40.02 -6.93
C ASP A 75 38.08 39.48 -5.75
N VAL A 76 38.42 38.19 -5.82
CA VAL A 76 39.32 37.49 -4.89
C VAL A 76 40.36 36.68 -5.67
N LEU A 77 41.62 36.85 -5.30
CA LEU A 77 42.76 36.05 -5.74
C LEU A 77 43.30 35.26 -4.53
N VAL A 78 43.38 33.94 -4.65
CA VAL A 78 44.00 33.03 -3.67
C VAL A 78 45.17 32.33 -4.32
N VAL A 79 46.32 32.35 -3.67
CA VAL A 79 47.56 31.71 -4.15
C VAL A 79 48.06 30.76 -3.09
N PHE A 80 48.24 29.49 -3.43
CA PHE A 80 48.90 28.50 -2.58
C PHE A 80 50.36 28.40 -3.02
N CYS A 81 51.27 28.78 -2.13
CA CYS A 81 52.70 28.56 -2.22
C CYS A 81 53.11 27.37 -1.32
N GLN A 82 54.35 26.91 -1.43
CA GLN A 82 54.88 25.74 -0.71
C GLN A 82 54.56 25.76 0.80
N ASP A 83 54.79 26.91 1.44
CA ASP A 83 54.68 27.10 2.90
C ASP A 83 53.64 28.15 3.32
N SER A 84 52.95 28.81 2.38
CA SER A 84 52.00 29.89 2.69
C SER A 84 50.82 29.95 1.73
N VAL A 85 49.70 30.48 2.23
CA VAL A 85 48.53 30.83 1.40
C VAL A 85 48.36 32.34 1.39
N ILE A 86 48.34 32.94 0.21
CA ILE A 86 48.13 34.38 0.02
C ILE A 86 46.67 34.60 -0.38
N ILE A 87 45.97 35.53 0.27
CA ILE A 87 44.59 35.87 -0.01
C ILE A 87 44.50 37.38 -0.26
N PHE A 88 44.23 37.76 -1.50
CA PHE A 88 44.13 39.14 -1.95
C PHE A 88 42.68 39.50 -2.28
N ALA A 89 42.10 40.41 -1.49
CA ALA A 89 40.69 40.79 -1.59
C ALA A 89 40.40 42.17 -0.98
N GLY A 90 39.16 42.65 -1.15
CA GLY A 90 38.68 43.85 -0.43
C GLY A 90 38.46 43.57 1.06
N ALA A 91 38.71 44.59 1.91
CA ALA A 91 38.81 44.45 3.37
C ALA A 91 37.66 43.68 4.05
N LYS A 92 36.40 43.87 3.62
CA LYS A 92 35.24 43.13 4.15
C LYS A 92 35.38 41.61 3.98
N LYS A 93 35.85 41.15 2.82
CA LYS A 93 36.02 39.73 2.49
C LYS A 93 37.16 39.09 3.30
N LEU A 94 38.25 39.84 3.50
CA LEU A 94 39.37 39.41 4.34
C LEU A 94 38.96 39.22 5.81
N ASN A 95 38.05 40.06 6.33
CA ASN A 95 37.58 39.92 7.71
C ASN A 95 36.78 38.61 7.94
N TYR A 96 36.06 38.11 6.94
CA TYR A 96 35.46 36.78 7.01
C TYR A 96 36.54 35.68 6.87
N LEU A 97 37.42 35.77 5.87
CA LEU A 97 38.45 34.75 5.58
C LEU A 97 39.52 34.59 6.68
N LYS A 98 39.72 35.60 7.54
CA LYS A 98 40.57 35.52 8.74
C LYS A 98 40.09 34.50 9.79
N GLN A 99 38.83 34.06 9.74
CA GLN A 99 38.32 32.99 10.62
C GLN A 99 39.12 31.68 10.44
N ILE A 100 39.69 31.45 9.24
CA ILE A 100 40.54 30.30 8.91
C ILE A 100 41.91 30.38 9.63
N GLU A 101 42.42 31.59 9.88
CA GLU A 101 43.69 31.81 10.58
C GLU A 101 43.54 31.60 12.09
N SER A 102 42.43 32.04 12.69
CA SER A 102 42.17 31.83 14.13
C SER A 102 42.05 30.37 14.55
N GLU A 103 41.74 29.47 13.62
CA GLU A 103 41.68 28.02 13.85
C GLU A 103 42.94 27.28 13.36
N HIS A 104 43.97 28.04 12.96
CA HIS A 104 45.22 27.47 12.46
C HIS A 104 46.00 26.74 13.55
N ASN A 105 46.00 25.42 13.45
CA ASN A 105 46.81 24.52 14.26
C ASN A 105 47.94 23.94 13.41
N ASN A 106 49.18 24.09 13.88
CA ASN A 106 50.45 23.58 13.31
C ASN A 106 50.47 22.04 13.25
N LYS A 107 49.64 21.48 12.37
CA LYS A 107 49.55 20.05 12.05
C LYS A 107 50.28 19.77 10.73
N GLU A 108 50.67 18.52 10.56
CA GLU A 108 51.32 18.03 9.35
C GLU A 108 50.47 18.28 8.09
N ASN A 109 51.14 18.46 6.95
CA ASN A 109 50.53 18.85 5.66
C ASN A 109 49.64 20.12 5.66
N ALA A 110 49.80 21.02 6.63
CA ALA A 110 49.27 22.39 6.55
C ALA A 110 50.24 23.37 5.83
N PRO A 111 49.76 24.53 5.34
CA PRO A 111 50.59 25.72 5.15
C PRO A 111 51.04 26.26 6.51
N ARG A 112 52.15 27.01 6.55
CA ARG A 112 52.71 27.60 7.80
C ARG A 112 52.17 29.00 8.11
N ASN A 113 51.81 29.78 7.09
CA ASN A 113 51.37 31.17 7.23
C ASN A 113 50.20 31.51 6.28
N PHE A 114 49.32 32.42 6.70
CA PHE A 114 48.28 33.02 5.85
C PHE A 114 48.56 34.52 5.64
N ASN A 115 48.72 34.93 4.38
CA ASN A 115 49.09 36.29 3.99
C ASN A 115 47.86 37.03 3.43
N PHE A 116 47.11 37.73 4.29
CA PHE A 116 45.95 38.52 3.89
C PHE A 116 46.36 39.90 3.37
N ILE A 117 46.15 40.17 2.08
CA ILE A 117 46.52 41.42 1.42
C ILE A 117 45.25 42.19 1.02
N THR A 118 45.14 43.46 1.45
CA THR A 118 43.99 44.33 1.14
C THR A 118 44.18 45.06 -0.18
N ARG A 119 43.20 44.95 -1.08
CA ARG A 119 43.10 45.71 -2.34
C ARG A 119 43.08 47.23 -2.12
N LYS A 120 43.53 48.00 -3.12
CA LYS A 120 43.68 49.47 -3.13
C LYS A 120 43.10 50.06 -4.43
N GLU A 121 43.20 51.38 -4.61
CA GLU A 121 42.76 52.04 -5.85
C GLU A 121 43.63 51.69 -7.07
N ASN A 122 44.89 51.32 -6.83
CA ASN A 122 45.74 50.64 -7.80
C ASN A 122 46.34 49.38 -7.14
N ASP A 123 46.04 48.22 -7.70
CA ASP A 123 46.43 46.90 -7.21
C ASP A 123 47.77 46.40 -7.81
N GLU A 124 48.35 47.06 -8.83
CA GLU A 124 49.59 46.65 -9.54
C GLU A 124 50.74 46.27 -8.60
N LYS A 125 51.06 47.16 -7.64
CA LYS A 125 52.15 46.91 -6.68
C LYS A 125 51.90 45.71 -5.77
N SER A 126 50.63 45.42 -5.48
CA SER A 126 50.24 44.24 -4.71
C SER A 126 50.36 42.97 -5.55
N PHE A 127 50.01 43.01 -6.84
CA PHE A 127 50.26 41.88 -7.75
C PHE A 127 51.77 41.61 -7.92
N ASP A 128 52.61 42.64 -8.06
CA ASP A 128 54.08 42.51 -8.06
C ASP A 128 54.62 41.83 -6.80
N ASP A 129 54.13 42.22 -5.62
CA ASP A 129 54.55 41.63 -4.34
C ASP A 129 54.05 40.18 -4.17
N ILE A 130 52.87 39.85 -4.72
CA ILE A 130 52.38 38.46 -4.79
C ILE A 130 53.28 37.63 -5.73
N ILE A 131 53.68 38.16 -6.89
CA ILE A 131 54.56 37.44 -7.82
C ILE A 131 55.98 37.26 -7.24
N LYS A 132 56.47 38.19 -6.41
CA LYS A 132 57.71 37.98 -5.64
C LYS A 132 57.59 36.79 -4.68
N GLN A 133 56.45 36.64 -3.99
CA GLN A 133 56.21 35.48 -3.11
C GLN A 133 56.03 34.17 -3.88
N ILE A 134 55.38 34.19 -5.05
CA ILE A 134 55.33 33.03 -5.97
C ILE A 134 56.74 32.63 -6.41
N LYS A 135 57.60 33.59 -6.76
CA LYS A 135 59.00 33.36 -7.15
C LYS A 135 59.90 32.87 -5.99
N MET A 136 59.40 32.85 -4.76
CA MET A 136 60.05 32.25 -3.58
C MET A 136 59.48 30.87 -3.20
N SER A 137 58.46 30.38 -3.93
CA SER A 137 57.86 29.06 -3.73
C SER A 137 58.55 28.02 -4.60
N HIS A 138 58.99 26.88 -4.04
CA HIS A 138 59.68 25.80 -4.76
C HIS A 138 60.81 26.31 -5.70
N GLN A 139 60.65 26.26 -7.03
CA GLN A 139 61.59 26.82 -8.02
C GLN A 139 61.17 28.19 -8.59
N GLY A 140 59.98 28.69 -8.28
CA GLY A 140 59.49 30.02 -8.66
C GLY A 140 59.22 30.27 -10.16
N LYS A 141 58.96 29.22 -10.95
CA LYS A 141 58.83 29.27 -12.43
C LYS A 141 57.45 28.86 -12.94
N THR A 142 56.81 27.85 -12.32
CA THR A 142 55.59 27.22 -12.85
C THR A 142 54.34 27.55 -12.02
N LEU A 143 53.23 27.83 -12.71
CA LEU A 143 51.99 28.31 -12.12
C LEU A 143 50.82 27.40 -12.49
N GLY A 144 50.20 26.77 -11.50
CA GLY A 144 48.98 25.99 -11.66
C GLY A 144 47.78 26.90 -11.83
N VAL A 145 47.11 26.79 -12.97
CA VAL A 145 45.94 27.59 -13.35
C VAL A 145 44.83 26.71 -13.93
N PHE A 146 43.63 27.28 -14.07
CA PHE A 146 42.49 26.62 -14.73
C PHE A 146 42.34 27.16 -16.15
N SER A 147 42.99 26.51 -17.13
CA SER A 147 43.15 27.05 -18.50
C SER A 147 41.86 27.17 -19.32
N LYS A 148 40.71 26.79 -18.76
CA LYS A 148 39.36 26.90 -19.36
C LYS A 148 38.45 27.91 -18.65
N ASP A 149 38.84 28.43 -17.49
CA ASP A 149 38.04 29.43 -16.78
C ASP A 149 38.11 30.79 -17.51
N LYS A 150 36.95 31.41 -17.74
CA LYS A 150 36.87 32.75 -18.31
C LYS A 150 37.33 33.78 -17.26
N MET A 151 38.44 34.47 -17.57
CA MET A 151 39.16 35.40 -16.69
C MET A 151 38.70 36.85 -16.92
N GLU A 152 37.43 37.12 -16.67
CA GLU A 152 36.77 38.37 -17.11
C GLU A 152 36.65 39.45 -16.04
N GLY A 153 36.63 40.70 -16.49
CA GLY A 153 36.54 41.90 -15.67
C GLY A 153 37.90 42.50 -15.28
N PRO A 154 37.93 43.79 -14.89
CA PRO A 154 39.16 44.58 -14.79
C PRO A 154 40.17 44.06 -13.75
N PHE A 155 39.71 43.38 -12.70
CA PHE A 155 40.58 42.75 -11.70
C PHE A 155 41.35 41.55 -12.29
N CYS A 156 40.71 40.74 -13.13
CA CYS A 156 41.36 39.64 -13.83
C CYS A 156 42.30 40.14 -14.92
N GLU A 157 41.91 41.17 -15.68
CA GLU A 157 42.76 41.79 -16.70
C GLU A 157 44.06 42.38 -16.12
N GLN A 158 43.98 43.09 -14.99
CA GLN A 158 45.18 43.61 -14.29
C GLN A 158 46.12 42.47 -13.85
N TRP A 159 45.58 41.39 -13.28
CA TRP A 159 46.37 40.22 -12.91
C TRP A 159 47.01 39.53 -14.12
N GLN A 160 46.26 39.34 -15.20
CA GLN A 160 46.74 38.74 -16.46
C GLN A 160 47.89 39.57 -17.06
N ASN A 161 47.74 40.90 -17.08
CA ASN A 161 48.77 41.83 -17.55
C ASN A 161 50.03 41.80 -16.67
N CYS A 162 49.89 41.67 -15.35
CA CYS A 162 51.02 41.53 -14.44
C CYS A 162 51.75 40.19 -14.63
N LEU A 163 51.02 39.07 -14.77
CA LEU A 163 51.61 37.76 -15.08
C LEU A 163 52.41 37.77 -16.40
N ASN A 164 51.86 38.40 -17.45
CA ASN A 164 52.51 38.50 -18.76
C ASN A 164 53.86 39.26 -18.71
N GLN A 165 54.03 40.21 -17.79
CA GLN A 165 55.30 40.94 -17.60
C GLN A 165 56.39 40.10 -16.91
N HIS A 166 56.01 39.03 -16.21
CA HIS A 166 56.89 38.32 -15.27
C HIS A 166 57.38 36.95 -15.74
N SER A 167 57.00 36.51 -16.95
CA SER A 167 57.49 35.32 -17.67
C SER A 167 57.39 33.99 -16.89
N LEU A 168 56.29 33.80 -16.14
CA LEU A 168 55.98 32.53 -15.50
C LEU A 168 55.36 31.54 -16.51
N THR A 169 55.64 30.25 -16.35
CA THR A 169 55.08 29.18 -17.19
C THR A 169 53.78 28.66 -16.58
N THR A 170 52.66 28.72 -17.30
CA THR A 170 51.37 28.21 -16.82
C THR A 170 51.17 26.72 -17.14
N VAL A 171 50.52 25.99 -16.24
CA VAL A 171 50.16 24.58 -16.37
C VAL A 171 48.70 24.41 -15.98
N ASP A 172 47.91 23.69 -16.80
CA ASP A 172 46.52 23.37 -16.46
C ASP A 172 46.46 22.29 -15.37
N ILE A 173 45.88 22.64 -14.22
CA ILE A 173 45.67 21.71 -13.10
C ILE A 173 44.20 21.26 -12.95
N SER A 174 43.34 21.64 -13.90
CA SER A 174 41.88 21.41 -13.82
C SER A 174 41.51 19.95 -13.54
N SER A 175 42.20 18.99 -14.16
CA SER A 175 41.95 17.55 -13.97
C SER A 175 42.31 17.07 -12.56
N SER A 176 43.47 17.49 -12.03
CA SER A 176 43.92 17.10 -10.68
C SER A 176 43.01 17.67 -9.59
N ILE A 177 42.52 18.90 -9.77
CA ILE A 177 41.49 19.49 -8.89
C ILE A 177 40.11 18.83 -9.10
N GLY A 178 39.79 18.37 -10.31
CA GLY A 178 38.62 17.53 -10.57
C GLY A 178 38.60 16.26 -9.72
N TYR A 179 39.69 15.49 -9.71
CA TYR A 179 39.83 14.32 -8.83
C TYR A 179 39.75 14.67 -7.34
N LEU A 180 40.33 15.80 -6.91
CA LEU A 180 40.22 16.29 -5.53
C LEU A 180 38.75 16.53 -5.11
N LEU A 181 37.96 17.15 -5.98
CA LEU A 181 36.54 17.48 -5.75
C LEU A 181 35.56 16.32 -6.02
N ALA A 182 36.03 15.25 -6.68
CA ALA A 182 35.19 14.12 -7.06
C ALA A 182 34.76 13.25 -5.87
N VAL A 183 35.71 12.88 -4.99
CA VAL A 183 35.47 12.02 -3.81
C VAL A 183 34.86 12.84 -2.67
N LYS A 184 33.61 12.55 -2.31
CA LYS A 184 32.83 13.33 -1.37
C LYS A 184 33.00 12.91 0.09
N ASP A 185 32.92 13.86 1.01
CA ASP A 185 32.75 13.60 2.45
C ASP A 185 31.27 13.28 2.81
N ASN A 186 31.03 12.80 4.03
CA ASN A 186 29.70 12.36 4.47
C ASN A 186 28.65 13.50 4.51
N GLU A 187 29.07 14.74 4.72
CA GLU A 187 28.17 15.89 4.71
C GLU A 187 27.92 16.39 3.29
N GLU A 188 28.94 16.38 2.42
CA GLU A 188 28.78 16.62 0.98
C GLU A 188 27.78 15.63 0.37
N LEU A 189 27.87 14.34 0.72
CA LEU A 189 26.88 13.32 0.36
C LEU A 189 25.48 13.60 0.93
N SER A 190 25.39 14.15 2.15
CA SER A 190 24.12 14.55 2.77
C SER A 190 23.48 15.75 2.06
N LEU A 191 24.27 16.71 1.59
CA LEU A 191 23.81 17.85 0.79
C LEU A 191 23.34 17.42 -0.60
N ILE A 192 24.11 16.56 -1.28
CA ILE A 192 23.72 15.96 -2.57
C ILE A 192 22.43 15.15 -2.43
N ARG A 193 22.26 14.37 -1.35
CA ARG A 193 21.02 13.63 -1.11
C ARG A 193 19.81 14.56 -0.98
N LYS A 194 19.92 15.64 -0.20
CA LYS A 194 18.84 16.64 -0.08
C LYS A 194 18.49 17.28 -1.42
N ALA A 195 19.49 17.57 -2.26
CA ALA A 195 19.26 18.05 -3.63
C ALA A 195 18.50 17.02 -4.49
N CYS A 196 18.85 15.74 -4.38
CA CYS A 196 18.17 14.64 -5.07
C CYS A 196 16.73 14.43 -4.57
N ASP A 197 16.49 14.54 -3.25
CA ASP A 197 15.16 14.42 -2.63
C ASP A 197 14.21 15.51 -3.16
N ILE A 198 14.69 16.75 -3.28
CA ILE A 198 13.90 17.88 -3.82
C ILE A 198 13.65 17.68 -5.32
N THR A 199 14.68 17.26 -6.07
CA THR A 199 14.55 16.93 -7.51
C THR A 199 13.50 15.85 -7.76
N GLY A 200 13.53 14.76 -6.99
CA GLY A 200 12.53 13.68 -7.06
C GLY A 200 11.12 14.17 -6.73
N LYS A 201 10.96 14.95 -5.66
CA LYS A 201 9.67 15.57 -5.27
C LYS A 201 9.11 16.48 -6.37
N LEU A 202 9.92 17.37 -6.94
CA LEU A 202 9.49 18.29 -8.01
C LEU A 202 9.15 17.56 -9.30
N TYR A 203 9.89 16.50 -9.63
CA TYR A 203 9.54 15.67 -10.79
C TYR A 203 8.19 15.00 -10.57
N SER A 204 8.03 14.28 -9.45
CA SER A 204 6.85 13.43 -9.23
C SER A 204 5.60 14.14 -8.71
N LYS A 205 5.69 15.33 -8.10
CA LYS A 205 4.53 16.07 -7.55
C LYS A 205 4.25 17.43 -8.24
N HIS A 206 5.00 17.77 -9.28
CA HIS A 206 4.82 19.02 -10.01
C HIS A 206 4.95 18.82 -11.52
N LEU A 207 6.13 18.47 -12.04
CA LEU A 207 6.33 18.37 -13.49
C LEU A 207 5.50 17.24 -14.12
N LYS A 208 5.57 16.03 -13.55
CA LYS A 208 4.84 14.87 -14.07
C LYS A 208 3.33 15.11 -14.04
N ASP A 209 2.84 15.56 -12.89
CA ASP A 209 1.41 15.85 -12.69
C ASP A 209 0.92 16.95 -13.62
N GLN A 210 1.71 18.02 -13.85
CA GLN A 210 1.37 19.04 -14.84
C GLN A 210 1.35 18.49 -16.26
N ILE A 211 2.32 17.66 -16.67
CA ILE A 211 2.33 17.05 -18.01
C ILE A 211 1.10 16.18 -18.20
N ILE A 212 0.77 15.30 -17.26
CA ILE A 212 -0.45 14.48 -17.28
C ILE A 212 -1.69 15.39 -17.42
N ASN A 213 -1.85 16.36 -16.52
CA ASN A 213 -2.97 17.32 -16.56
C ASN A 213 -3.02 18.17 -17.84
N ILE A 214 -1.92 18.34 -18.57
CA ILE A 214 -1.87 19.09 -19.84
C ILE A 214 -2.33 18.20 -21.00
N VAL A 215 -1.87 16.95 -21.02
CA VAL A 215 -2.27 15.95 -22.01
C VAL A 215 -3.75 15.59 -21.86
N ASP A 216 -4.20 15.28 -20.64
CA ASP A 216 -5.60 14.89 -20.32
C ASP A 216 -6.64 15.99 -20.61
N SER A 217 -6.21 17.23 -20.83
CA SER A 217 -7.09 18.37 -21.17
C SER A 217 -6.71 19.03 -22.51
N GLU A 218 -5.93 18.32 -23.33
CA GLU A 218 -5.47 18.72 -24.67
C GLU A 218 -4.85 20.13 -24.76
N ARG A 219 -4.22 20.61 -23.67
CA ARG A 219 -3.77 22.00 -23.57
C ARG A 219 -2.47 22.23 -24.34
N LYS A 220 -2.50 23.21 -25.24
CA LYS A 220 -1.33 23.63 -26.04
C LYS A 220 -0.38 24.52 -25.21
N VAL A 221 0.45 23.88 -24.40
CA VAL A 221 1.49 24.50 -23.54
C VAL A 221 2.87 24.37 -24.19
N LYS A 222 3.74 25.38 -24.02
CA LYS A 222 5.11 25.36 -24.57
C LYS A 222 6.12 24.74 -23.61
N HIS A 223 7.19 24.13 -24.14
CA HIS A 223 8.29 23.59 -23.32
C HIS A 223 8.89 24.64 -22.37
N SER A 224 9.12 25.89 -22.83
CA SER A 224 9.61 26.97 -21.95
C SER A 224 8.69 27.23 -20.75
N LYS A 225 7.36 27.14 -20.93
CA LYS A 225 6.38 27.42 -19.88
C LYS A 225 6.41 26.37 -18.76
N LEU A 226 6.83 25.14 -19.08
CA LEU A 226 7.08 24.08 -18.08
C LEU A 226 8.38 24.32 -17.31
N SER A 227 9.44 24.84 -17.94
CA SER A 227 10.66 25.28 -17.22
C SER A 227 10.36 26.43 -16.26
N GLU A 228 9.68 27.47 -16.77
CA GLU A 228 9.21 28.61 -15.96
C GLU A 228 8.33 28.16 -14.78
N GLY A 229 7.52 27.11 -14.96
CA GLY A 229 6.72 26.49 -13.90
C GLY A 229 7.55 25.81 -12.82
N LEU A 230 8.55 25.01 -13.20
CA LEU A 230 9.48 24.36 -12.27
C LEU A 230 10.32 25.37 -11.48
N GLU A 231 10.80 26.43 -12.14
CA GLU A 231 11.53 27.52 -11.47
C GLU A 231 10.62 28.27 -10.48
N SER A 232 9.35 28.50 -10.84
CA SER A 232 8.36 29.06 -9.92
C SER A 232 8.14 28.14 -8.70
N ALA A 233 8.09 26.82 -8.91
CA ALA A 233 7.85 25.81 -7.89
C ALA A 233 8.97 25.68 -6.84
N LEU A 234 10.18 26.19 -7.11
CA LEU A 234 11.24 26.27 -6.09
C LEU A 234 10.88 27.19 -4.91
N ASN A 235 9.99 28.16 -5.14
CA ASN A 235 9.56 29.12 -4.13
C ASN A 235 8.32 28.65 -3.35
N ASP A 236 7.76 27.48 -3.67
CA ASP A 236 6.60 26.89 -2.99
C ASP A 236 7.06 25.88 -1.91
N GLU A 237 6.81 26.22 -0.65
CA GLU A 237 7.13 25.41 0.53
C GLU A 237 6.55 23.98 0.43
N LYS A 238 5.45 23.79 -0.31
CA LYS A 238 4.83 22.46 -0.57
C LYS A 238 5.84 21.44 -1.12
N TYR A 239 6.82 21.86 -1.92
CA TYR A 239 7.83 20.95 -2.49
C TYR A 239 9.18 21.02 -1.74
N VAL A 240 9.51 22.17 -1.13
CA VAL A 240 10.86 22.49 -0.66
C VAL A 240 11.02 22.50 0.88
N SER A 241 9.92 22.52 1.65
CA SER A 241 9.83 22.60 3.13
C SER A 241 10.79 21.75 3.99
N SER A 242 11.45 20.73 3.44
CA SER A 242 12.51 19.97 4.12
C SER A 242 13.88 20.68 4.17
N VAL A 243 14.05 21.83 3.52
CA VAL A 243 15.31 22.61 3.50
C VAL A 243 15.06 24.14 3.52
N ASP A 244 16.13 24.90 3.76
CA ASP A 244 16.15 26.35 3.58
C ASP A 244 16.15 26.73 2.09
N VAL A 245 15.04 27.32 1.64
CA VAL A 245 14.79 27.72 0.24
C VAL A 245 15.85 28.70 -0.28
N ASN A 246 16.46 29.53 0.58
CA ASN A 246 17.48 30.51 0.18
C ASN A 246 18.77 29.87 -0.37
N TYR A 247 18.93 28.55 -0.22
CA TYR A 247 20.07 27.79 -0.74
C TYR A 247 19.67 26.77 -1.82
N VAL A 248 18.48 26.92 -2.43
CA VAL A 248 17.94 26.04 -3.46
C VAL A 248 17.94 26.76 -4.82
N GLU A 249 18.69 26.23 -5.78
CA GLU A 249 18.82 26.77 -7.15
C GLU A 249 18.54 25.67 -8.18
N MET A 250 18.23 26.03 -9.44
CA MET A 250 18.36 25.09 -10.56
C MET A 250 19.84 24.88 -10.91
N CYS A 251 20.24 23.66 -11.29
CA CYS A 251 21.57 23.40 -11.85
C CYS A 251 21.72 23.94 -13.27
N TYR A 252 20.63 23.90 -14.03
CA TYR A 252 20.47 24.39 -15.40
C TYR A 252 18.96 24.56 -15.70
N PRO A 253 18.55 25.39 -16.68
CA PRO A 253 17.14 25.53 -17.05
C PRO A 253 16.50 24.19 -17.40
N ALA A 254 15.28 23.92 -16.92
CA ALA A 254 14.69 22.60 -17.01
C ALA A 254 14.34 22.23 -18.47
N ILE A 255 14.94 21.16 -18.97
CA ILE A 255 14.80 20.70 -20.34
C ILE A 255 13.55 19.83 -20.45
N VAL A 256 12.58 20.27 -21.25
CA VAL A 256 11.47 19.45 -21.74
C VAL A 256 11.56 19.38 -23.27
N GLN A 257 11.48 18.18 -23.85
CA GLN A 257 11.57 17.94 -25.29
C GLN A 257 10.50 16.91 -25.73
N SER A 258 9.85 17.17 -26.86
CA SER A 258 8.86 16.28 -27.49
C SER A 258 8.70 16.64 -28.98
N GLY A 259 8.00 15.82 -29.75
CA GLY A 259 7.59 16.14 -31.13
C GLY A 259 8.75 16.19 -32.14
N GLY A 260 9.55 15.12 -32.20
CA GLY A 260 10.64 14.92 -33.17
C GLY A 260 11.95 15.62 -32.84
N ASN A 261 11.91 16.77 -32.15
CA ASN A 261 13.09 17.59 -31.86
C ASN A 261 13.75 17.20 -30.52
N TYR A 262 14.65 16.21 -30.55
CA TYR A 262 15.38 15.74 -29.36
C TYR A 262 16.88 16.01 -29.43
N ASN A 263 17.45 16.48 -28.33
CA ASN A 263 18.88 16.75 -28.17
C ASN A 263 19.30 16.30 -26.77
N LEU A 264 19.88 15.10 -26.67
CA LEU A 264 20.22 14.42 -25.41
C LEU A 264 21.51 14.99 -24.78
N LYS A 265 21.49 16.29 -24.49
CA LYS A 265 22.59 17.06 -23.90
C LYS A 265 22.03 18.08 -22.93
N PHE A 266 22.62 18.17 -21.73
CA PHE A 266 22.29 19.19 -20.73
C PHE A 266 22.65 20.63 -21.12
N SER A 267 23.24 20.82 -22.30
CA SER A 267 23.46 22.12 -22.95
C SER A 267 22.48 22.35 -24.12
N ALA A 268 21.34 21.67 -24.15
CA ALA A 268 20.27 21.94 -25.09
C ALA A 268 19.44 23.12 -24.59
N ASN A 269 19.29 24.15 -25.42
CA ASN A 269 18.39 25.25 -25.11
C ASN A 269 16.93 24.74 -25.04
N VAL A 270 16.17 25.21 -24.05
CA VAL A 270 14.73 24.95 -24.00
C VAL A 270 14.08 25.62 -25.22
N ASP A 271 13.43 24.82 -26.07
CA ASP A 271 12.82 25.35 -27.28
C ASP A 271 11.47 26.05 -27.00
N LYS A 272 10.92 26.69 -28.04
CA LYS A 272 9.67 27.45 -27.96
C LYS A 272 8.49 26.71 -28.61
N ASN A 273 8.66 25.41 -28.85
CA ASN A 273 7.63 24.54 -29.43
C ASN A 273 6.56 24.22 -28.39
N THR A 274 5.39 23.81 -28.88
CA THR A 274 4.31 23.26 -28.07
C THR A 274 4.65 21.82 -27.70
N LEU A 275 4.29 21.40 -26.49
CA LEU A 275 4.35 20.02 -26.04
C LEU A 275 3.55 19.13 -27.00
N HIS A 276 4.19 18.11 -27.57
CA HIS A 276 3.56 17.09 -28.41
C HIS A 276 3.37 15.81 -27.62
N TYR A 277 2.22 15.17 -27.79
CA TYR A 277 1.82 13.99 -27.00
C TYR A 277 1.00 12.95 -27.78
N GLY A 278 0.67 13.17 -29.06
CA GLY A 278 0.07 12.09 -29.87
C GLY A 278 1.14 11.03 -30.16
N GLY A 279 1.06 9.83 -29.57
CA GLY A 279 1.95 8.70 -29.88
C GLY A 279 3.46 9.01 -29.75
N SER A 280 3.88 9.83 -28.80
CA SER A 280 5.23 10.41 -28.75
C SER A 280 5.88 10.43 -27.36
N SER A 281 7.21 10.44 -27.35
CA SER A 281 8.05 10.52 -26.15
C SER A 281 8.18 11.97 -25.65
N ILE A 282 8.00 12.19 -24.35
CA ILE A 282 8.25 13.47 -23.68
C ILE A 282 9.45 13.29 -22.74
N ILE A 283 10.60 13.86 -23.10
CA ILE A 283 11.81 13.82 -22.28
C ILE A 283 11.80 14.98 -21.30
N CYS A 284 12.09 14.71 -20.03
CA CYS A 284 12.22 15.67 -18.95
C CYS A 284 13.59 15.50 -18.27
N ALA A 285 14.40 16.55 -18.25
CA ALA A 285 15.71 16.57 -17.61
C ALA A 285 15.92 17.88 -16.85
N PHE A 286 16.09 17.79 -15.53
CA PHE A 286 16.46 18.92 -14.67
C PHE A 286 17.19 18.42 -13.42
N GLY A 287 17.77 19.34 -12.65
CA GLY A 287 18.46 19.00 -11.41
C GLY A 287 18.49 20.16 -10.44
N ILE A 288 18.22 19.90 -9.16
CA ILE A 288 18.27 20.92 -8.12
C ILE A 288 19.67 20.99 -7.51
N ARG A 289 20.07 22.19 -7.13
CA ARG A 289 21.32 22.50 -6.44
C ARG A 289 20.98 22.96 -5.03
N TYR A 290 21.46 22.27 -4.00
CA TYR A 290 21.25 22.64 -2.59
C TYR A 290 22.57 22.95 -1.89
N LYS A 291 22.70 24.14 -1.29
CA LYS A 291 23.96 24.68 -0.74
C LYS A 291 25.13 24.49 -1.70
N SER A 292 24.89 24.84 -2.96
CA SER A 292 25.80 24.71 -4.10
C SER A 292 26.13 23.28 -4.59
N TYR A 293 25.65 22.22 -3.93
CA TYR A 293 25.79 20.83 -4.41
C TYR A 293 24.66 20.46 -5.36
N CYS A 294 25.01 20.05 -6.57
CA CYS A 294 24.10 19.67 -7.64
C CYS A 294 23.44 18.29 -7.41
N SER A 295 22.43 18.03 -8.22
CA SER A 295 21.84 16.73 -8.51
C SER A 295 21.30 16.74 -9.95
N ASN A 296 20.83 15.62 -10.45
CA ASN A 296 20.22 15.48 -11.77
C ASN A 296 19.19 14.35 -11.79
N VAL A 297 18.05 14.55 -12.46
CA VAL A 297 17.14 13.48 -12.85
C VAL A 297 16.80 13.61 -14.33
N VAL A 298 16.72 12.47 -15.01
CA VAL A 298 16.26 12.38 -16.39
C VAL A 298 15.22 11.26 -16.49
N ARG A 299 14.06 11.58 -17.06
CA ARG A 299 12.97 10.62 -17.30
C ARG A 299 12.34 10.91 -18.67
N THR A 300 11.98 9.85 -19.38
CA THR A 300 11.08 9.93 -20.53
C THR A 300 9.71 9.46 -20.09
N LEU A 301 8.68 10.26 -20.34
CA LEU A 301 7.28 9.85 -20.33
C LEU A 301 6.88 9.40 -21.73
N LEU A 302 6.01 8.41 -21.84
CA LEU A 302 5.59 7.83 -23.12
C LEU A 302 4.08 7.92 -23.26
N VAL A 303 3.59 8.66 -24.26
CA VAL A 303 2.15 8.82 -24.49
C VAL A 303 1.72 7.93 -25.66
N ASN A 304 0.76 7.03 -25.41
CA ASN A 304 0.35 5.93 -26.30
C ASN A 304 1.53 5.19 -26.98
N PRO A 305 2.49 4.63 -26.20
CA PRO A 305 3.64 3.93 -26.77
C PRO A 305 3.25 2.60 -27.43
N SER A 306 3.77 2.38 -28.64
CA SER A 306 3.71 1.06 -29.28
C SER A 306 4.60 0.04 -28.56
N GLU A 307 4.38 -1.24 -28.85
CA GLU A 307 5.14 -2.34 -28.25
C GLU A 307 6.66 -2.23 -28.49
N GLU A 308 7.09 -1.69 -29.62
CA GLU A 308 8.51 -1.45 -29.88
C GLU A 308 9.08 -0.31 -29.02
N MET A 309 8.31 0.76 -28.77
CA MET A 309 8.72 1.82 -27.84
C MET A 309 8.86 1.29 -26.41
N LYS A 310 7.91 0.45 -25.95
CA LYS A 310 7.97 -0.21 -24.63
C LYS A 310 9.20 -1.11 -24.51
N LYS A 311 9.43 -2.00 -25.49
CA LYS A 311 10.58 -2.93 -25.53
C LYS A 311 11.92 -2.19 -25.60
N THR A 312 11.99 -1.10 -26.35
CA THR A 312 13.20 -0.25 -26.45
C THR A 312 13.45 0.53 -25.15
N TYR A 313 12.40 0.95 -24.45
CA TYR A 313 12.53 1.59 -23.14
C TYR A 313 12.98 0.61 -22.05
N GLN A 314 12.46 -0.62 -22.04
CA GLN A 314 12.94 -1.67 -21.13
C GLN A 314 14.42 -1.95 -21.38
N PHE A 315 14.82 -2.14 -22.64
CA PHE A 315 16.23 -2.34 -23.00
C PHE A 315 17.14 -1.18 -22.57
N LEU A 316 16.64 0.05 -22.55
CA LEU A 316 17.36 1.20 -22.03
C LEU A 316 17.56 1.14 -20.50
N LEU A 317 16.54 0.73 -19.74
CA LEU A 317 16.67 0.43 -18.30
C LEU A 317 17.70 -0.68 -18.07
N ASP A 318 17.63 -1.77 -18.84
CA ASP A 318 18.53 -2.92 -18.73
C ASP A 318 19.98 -2.56 -19.10
N CYS A 319 20.22 -1.46 -19.83
CA CYS A 319 21.54 -0.92 -20.12
C CYS A 319 22.03 0.05 -19.03
N GLU A 320 21.12 0.79 -18.39
CA GLU A 320 21.46 1.60 -17.21
C GLU A 320 21.84 0.70 -16.02
N GLU A 321 21.14 -0.43 -15.83
CA GLU A 321 21.46 -1.36 -14.73
C GLU A 321 22.89 -1.89 -14.83
N VAL A 322 23.41 -2.16 -16.03
CA VAL A 322 24.82 -2.54 -16.22
C VAL A 322 25.76 -1.44 -15.73
N ILE A 323 25.43 -0.16 -15.90
CA ILE A 323 26.23 0.95 -15.34
C ILE A 323 26.18 0.91 -13.81
N LEU A 324 25.00 0.71 -13.22
CA LEU A 324 24.82 0.67 -11.76
C LEU A 324 25.50 -0.53 -11.10
N GLN A 325 25.52 -1.68 -11.77
CA GLN A 325 26.21 -2.88 -11.31
C GLN A 325 27.73 -2.73 -11.48
N GLU A 326 28.23 -2.23 -12.61
CA GLU A 326 29.67 -2.25 -12.92
C GLU A 326 30.47 -1.01 -12.51
N LEU A 327 29.82 0.12 -12.19
CA LEU A 327 30.51 1.30 -11.64
C LEU A 327 30.84 1.12 -10.15
N LYS A 328 31.79 0.21 -9.86
CA LYS A 328 32.32 -0.08 -8.52
C LYS A 328 33.65 0.63 -8.26
N HIS A 329 34.18 0.54 -7.04
CA HIS A 329 35.50 1.09 -6.72
C HIS A 329 36.61 0.44 -7.56
N ASP A 330 37.53 1.28 -8.03
CA ASP A 330 38.72 0.99 -8.84
C ASP A 330 38.45 0.57 -10.30
N VAL A 331 37.19 0.53 -10.72
CA VAL A 331 36.82 0.25 -12.11
C VAL A 331 37.13 1.45 -13.02
N LEU A 332 37.73 1.18 -14.18
CA LEU A 332 38.00 2.17 -15.24
C LEU A 332 36.71 2.60 -15.95
N LEU A 333 36.48 3.91 -16.09
CA LEU A 333 35.26 4.44 -16.70
C LEU A 333 35.08 4.03 -18.18
N CYS A 334 36.17 3.86 -18.92
CA CYS A 334 36.14 3.33 -20.28
C CYS A 334 35.70 1.85 -20.35
N ASN A 335 35.94 1.05 -19.31
CA ASN A 335 35.47 -0.34 -19.26
C ASN A 335 33.96 -0.40 -19.04
N VAL A 336 33.40 0.44 -18.15
CA VAL A 336 31.94 0.55 -17.96
C VAL A 336 31.25 0.97 -19.27
N TYR A 337 31.82 1.97 -19.98
CA TYR A 337 31.33 2.35 -21.30
C TYR A 337 31.41 1.21 -22.33
N LYS A 338 32.51 0.44 -22.32
CA LYS A 338 32.74 -0.69 -23.22
C LYS A 338 31.70 -1.80 -23.00
N MET A 339 31.41 -2.17 -21.75
CA MET A 339 30.45 -3.23 -21.42
C MET A 339 29.02 -2.88 -21.82
N VAL A 340 28.59 -1.63 -21.62
CA VAL A 340 27.28 -1.15 -22.13
C VAL A 340 27.25 -1.18 -23.65
N ARG A 341 28.31 -0.69 -24.32
CA ARG A 341 28.40 -0.75 -25.80
C ARG A 341 28.35 -2.19 -26.31
N GLU A 342 29.01 -3.14 -25.63
CA GLU A 342 29.00 -4.56 -26.00
C GLU A 342 27.63 -5.22 -25.79
N LYS A 343 26.86 -4.82 -24.76
CA LYS A 343 25.45 -5.23 -24.63
C LYS A 343 24.60 -4.72 -25.79
N VAL A 344 24.73 -3.44 -26.16
CA VAL A 344 24.04 -2.87 -27.34
C VAL A 344 24.47 -3.56 -28.63
N GLU A 345 25.77 -3.80 -28.85
CA GLU A 345 26.31 -4.47 -30.04
C GLU A 345 25.82 -5.92 -30.19
N LYS A 346 25.52 -6.59 -29.06
CA LYS A 346 25.03 -7.98 -29.00
C LYS A 346 23.51 -8.11 -29.12
N GLU A 347 22.75 -7.23 -28.48
CA GLU A 347 21.30 -7.38 -28.28
C GLU A 347 20.46 -6.43 -29.16
N ARG A 348 21.01 -5.27 -29.53
CA ARG A 348 20.36 -4.21 -30.35
C ARG A 348 21.37 -3.42 -31.20
N PRO A 349 22.10 -4.08 -32.14
CA PRO A 349 23.14 -3.43 -32.94
C PRO A 349 22.65 -2.20 -33.73
N GLU A 350 21.36 -2.16 -34.10
CA GLU A 350 20.69 -1.03 -34.74
C GLU A 350 20.73 0.27 -33.92
N PHE A 351 20.83 0.19 -32.59
CA PHE A 351 20.88 1.34 -31.70
C PHE A 351 22.32 1.79 -31.36
N LEU A 352 23.35 1.06 -31.79
CA LEU A 352 24.74 1.36 -31.43
C LEU A 352 25.23 2.74 -31.91
N ASN A 353 24.74 3.20 -33.06
CA ASN A 353 24.99 4.54 -33.59
C ASN A 353 23.98 5.60 -33.10
N LYS A 354 22.88 5.17 -32.46
CA LYS A 354 21.83 6.03 -31.90
C LYS A 354 22.06 6.33 -30.39
N MET A 355 22.97 5.60 -29.73
CA MET A 355 23.30 5.71 -28.30
C MET A 355 24.06 7.00 -27.92
N THR A 356 23.82 7.51 -26.72
CA THR A 356 24.59 8.62 -26.12
C THR A 356 26.08 8.29 -25.95
N VAL A 357 26.96 9.08 -26.58
CA VAL A 357 28.44 8.95 -26.55
C VAL A 357 29.07 9.20 -25.16
N ASN A 358 28.28 9.70 -24.22
CA ASN A 358 28.63 9.86 -22.81
C ASN A 358 27.49 9.28 -21.98
N LEU A 359 27.81 8.35 -21.08
CA LEU A 359 26.84 7.64 -20.24
C LEU A 359 26.72 8.25 -18.83
N GLY A 360 27.44 9.35 -18.58
CA GLY A 360 27.50 9.98 -17.26
C GLY A 360 28.80 10.76 -17.02
N THR A 361 28.79 11.55 -15.97
CA THR A 361 29.93 12.36 -15.49
C THR A 361 29.90 12.49 -13.98
N ALA A 362 31.07 12.60 -13.35
CA ALA A 362 31.12 12.96 -11.94
C ALA A 362 30.46 14.33 -11.71
N LEU A 363 29.81 14.46 -10.56
CA LEU A 363 28.95 15.57 -10.15
C LEU A 363 29.32 15.99 -8.72
N GLY A 364 29.04 17.23 -8.35
CA GLY A 364 29.31 17.77 -7.01
C GLY A 364 28.89 19.22 -6.90
N ILE A 365 29.83 20.12 -6.58
CA ILE A 365 29.61 21.57 -6.65
C ILE A 365 29.46 22.03 -8.12
N GLU A 366 30.15 21.33 -9.02
CA GLU A 366 29.96 21.38 -10.47
C GLU A 366 28.91 20.36 -10.89
N PHE A 367 28.00 20.75 -11.79
CA PHE A 367 27.03 19.83 -12.38
C PHE A 367 27.71 18.73 -13.23
N ARG A 368 28.80 19.08 -13.92
CA ARG A 368 29.52 18.19 -14.85
C ARG A 368 31.03 18.33 -14.72
N GLU A 369 31.68 17.36 -14.08
CA GLU A 369 33.11 17.16 -14.23
C GLU A 369 33.43 16.62 -15.64
N SER A 370 34.16 17.40 -16.44
CA SER A 370 34.49 17.06 -17.83
C SER A 370 35.59 16.00 -17.98
N THR A 371 36.42 15.82 -16.94
CA THR A 371 37.60 14.93 -16.96
C THR A 371 37.29 13.51 -16.46
N ILE A 372 36.27 13.36 -15.62
CA ILE A 372 35.82 12.09 -15.01
C ILE A 372 34.45 11.74 -15.61
N ALA A 373 34.48 11.13 -16.79
CA ALA A 373 33.33 11.01 -17.69
C ALA A 373 33.22 9.61 -18.30
N ILE A 374 32.07 8.95 -18.14
CA ILE A 374 31.82 7.58 -18.62
C ILE A 374 31.74 7.60 -20.16
N THR A 375 32.87 7.32 -20.80
CA THR A 375 33.14 7.48 -22.23
C THR A 375 34.22 6.49 -22.66
N SER A 376 34.26 6.11 -23.94
CA SER A 376 35.22 5.16 -24.49
C SER A 376 36.70 5.54 -24.35
N LYS A 377 37.01 6.79 -24.00
CA LYS A 377 38.39 7.32 -23.91
C LYS A 377 38.85 7.68 -22.48
N CYS A 378 37.96 7.63 -21.48
CA CYS A 378 38.30 8.07 -20.13
C CYS A 378 38.94 6.93 -19.32
N THR A 379 40.25 7.04 -19.09
CA THR A 379 41.05 6.11 -18.26
C THR A 379 41.00 6.43 -16.76
N ALA A 380 40.07 7.29 -16.32
CA ALA A 380 39.85 7.55 -14.91
C ALA A 380 39.33 6.29 -14.20
N ARG A 381 39.73 6.11 -12.93
CA ARG A 381 39.24 5.06 -12.04
C ARG A 381 38.18 5.63 -11.10
N ALA A 382 37.04 4.96 -10.97
CA ALA A 382 36.02 5.33 -10.00
C ALA A 382 36.53 5.07 -8.57
N LYS A 383 36.43 6.03 -7.66
CA LYS A 383 36.78 5.84 -6.23
C LYS A 383 35.51 5.88 -5.37
N LYS A 384 35.48 5.08 -4.29
CA LYS A 384 34.39 5.04 -3.31
C LYS A 384 34.02 6.46 -2.85
N GLY A 385 32.72 6.77 -2.79
CA GLY A 385 32.23 8.11 -2.43
C GLY A 385 32.35 9.16 -3.54
N MET A 386 32.78 8.79 -4.75
CA MET A 386 32.49 9.62 -5.93
C MET A 386 30.98 9.60 -6.22
N THR A 387 30.45 10.75 -6.63
CA THR A 387 29.07 10.94 -7.05
C THR A 387 29.01 11.21 -8.54
N PHE A 388 28.13 10.51 -9.25
CA PHE A 388 27.94 10.66 -10.70
C PHE A 388 26.50 11.05 -11.00
N GLN A 389 26.32 11.86 -12.05
CA GLN A 389 25.08 11.83 -12.81
C GLN A 389 25.29 10.78 -13.90
N VAL A 390 24.51 9.70 -13.89
CA VAL A 390 24.46 8.71 -14.96
C VAL A 390 23.29 9.05 -15.86
N SER A 391 23.50 8.97 -17.17
CA SER A 391 22.48 9.33 -18.16
C SER A 391 22.74 8.58 -19.46
N ILE A 392 21.80 7.70 -19.84
CA ILE A 392 21.86 6.90 -21.06
C ILE A 392 20.60 7.13 -21.90
N GLY A 393 20.77 7.18 -23.22
CA GLY A 393 19.65 7.33 -24.14
C GLY A 393 19.96 6.91 -25.57
N PHE A 394 18.89 6.80 -26.35
CA PHE A 394 18.91 6.56 -27.79
C PHE A 394 18.15 7.68 -28.50
N SER A 395 18.76 8.30 -29.52
CA SER A 395 18.20 9.43 -30.27
C SER A 395 18.04 9.14 -31.75
N GLY A 396 16.97 9.63 -32.37
CA GLY A 396 16.66 9.36 -33.78
C GLY A 396 16.09 7.95 -33.97
N LEU A 397 15.28 7.48 -33.02
CA LEU A 397 14.49 6.26 -33.17
C LEU A 397 13.32 6.55 -34.09
N GLU A 398 12.95 5.58 -34.92
CA GLU A 398 11.86 5.71 -35.90
C GLU A 398 10.61 5.04 -35.33
N ASN A 399 9.47 5.71 -35.44
CA ASN A 399 8.16 5.19 -35.01
C ASN A 399 7.27 5.03 -36.25
N PRO A 400 7.01 3.80 -36.73
CA PRO A 400 6.16 3.58 -37.91
C PRO A 400 4.70 3.97 -37.65
N ASP A 401 4.26 3.91 -36.39
CA ASP A 401 2.88 4.15 -35.96
C ASP A 401 2.57 5.66 -35.77
N GLY A 402 3.53 6.53 -36.08
CA GLY A 402 3.42 7.99 -35.93
C GLY A 402 2.38 8.61 -36.87
N LYS A 403 1.19 8.92 -36.32
CA LYS A 403 0.05 9.55 -37.04
C LYS A 403 0.43 10.87 -37.75
N ASP A 404 1.47 11.57 -37.28
CA ASP A 404 1.97 12.84 -37.82
C ASP A 404 3.51 12.88 -37.89
N GLU A 405 4.08 13.87 -38.59
CA GLU A 405 5.53 13.96 -38.82
C GLU A 405 6.37 14.20 -37.55
N GLN A 406 5.80 14.84 -36.52
CA GLN A 406 6.48 15.07 -35.24
C GLN A 406 6.56 13.78 -34.40
N SER A 407 5.74 12.77 -34.72
CA SER A 407 5.68 11.50 -33.99
C SER A 407 6.42 10.36 -34.66
N LYS A 408 6.73 10.47 -35.96
CA LYS A 408 7.55 9.50 -36.72
C LYS A 408 8.98 9.35 -36.20
N THR A 409 9.48 10.33 -35.43
CA THR A 409 10.81 10.27 -34.80
C THR A 409 10.70 10.49 -33.30
N TYR A 410 11.36 9.64 -32.53
CA TYR A 410 11.38 9.70 -31.08
C TYR A 410 12.79 9.53 -30.50
N ALA A 411 12.91 9.77 -29.20
CA ALA A 411 14.13 9.51 -28.46
C ALA A 411 13.78 9.08 -27.03
N LEU A 412 14.61 8.24 -26.45
CA LEU A 412 14.48 7.78 -25.06
C LEU A 412 15.73 8.22 -24.30
N PHE A 413 15.54 8.82 -23.13
CA PHE A 413 16.62 9.28 -22.26
C PHE A 413 16.21 9.10 -20.80
N ILE A 414 17.09 8.46 -20.02
CA ILE A 414 16.93 8.21 -18.60
C ILE A 414 18.25 8.52 -17.89
N GLY A 415 18.19 8.74 -16.58
CA GLY A 415 19.36 9.07 -15.80
C GLY A 415 19.04 9.49 -14.37
N ASP A 416 20.00 9.25 -13.49
CA ASP A 416 19.88 9.36 -12.04
C ASP A 416 21.18 9.87 -11.43
N THR A 417 21.07 10.46 -10.22
CA THR A 417 22.23 10.80 -9.41
C THR A 417 22.58 9.62 -8.50
N ILE A 418 23.82 9.16 -8.59
CA ILE A 418 24.28 7.92 -7.95
C ILE A 418 25.59 8.10 -7.19
N VAL A 419 25.88 7.18 -6.27
CA VAL A 419 27.11 7.16 -5.46
C VAL A 419 27.84 5.83 -5.63
N VAL A 420 29.14 5.91 -5.93
CA VAL A 420 30.04 4.76 -6.08
C VAL A 420 30.30 4.12 -4.72
N ASN A 421 29.84 2.89 -4.58
CA ASN A 421 30.08 2.03 -3.43
C ASN A 421 31.41 1.25 -3.58
N GLU A 422 31.77 0.49 -2.56
CA GLU A 422 33.06 -0.24 -2.52
C GLU A 422 32.97 -1.57 -3.29
N ASN A 423 32.19 -2.53 -2.76
CA ASN A 423 31.99 -3.86 -3.37
C ASN A 423 30.55 -4.06 -3.91
N GLU A 424 29.62 -3.19 -3.51
CA GLU A 424 28.20 -3.23 -3.88
C GLU A 424 27.92 -2.45 -5.17
N SER A 425 26.74 -2.64 -5.77
CA SER A 425 26.24 -1.77 -6.85
C SER A 425 26.07 -0.31 -6.38
N CYS A 426 26.05 0.64 -7.30
CA CYS A 426 25.91 2.06 -7.00
C CYS A 426 24.59 2.39 -6.28
N THR A 427 24.66 3.28 -5.28
CA THR A 427 23.46 3.76 -4.58
C THR A 427 22.78 4.86 -5.40
N ILE A 428 21.54 4.67 -5.85
CA ILE A 428 20.71 5.75 -6.43
C ILE A 428 20.24 6.69 -5.32
N TYR A 429 20.38 8.01 -5.51
CA TYR A 429 19.89 9.05 -4.60
C TYR A 429 18.61 9.75 -5.11
N THR A 430 18.32 9.72 -6.42
CA THR A 430 17.10 10.31 -6.99
C THR A 430 15.88 9.39 -6.82
N SER A 431 15.01 9.76 -5.90
CA SER A 431 13.81 8.99 -5.52
C SER A 431 12.61 9.20 -6.45
N SER A 432 12.74 8.84 -7.74
CA SER A 432 11.62 8.84 -8.69
C SER A 432 11.53 7.54 -9.49
N LYS A 433 10.32 6.98 -9.59
CA LYS A 433 10.06 5.72 -10.32
C LYS A 433 10.34 5.90 -11.82
N LYS A 434 10.77 4.81 -12.48
CA LYS A 434 11.12 4.78 -13.92
C LYS A 434 10.63 3.55 -14.67
N ASP A 435 9.83 2.70 -14.03
CA ASP A 435 9.25 1.51 -14.67
C ASP A 435 8.18 1.93 -15.69
N ILE A 436 7.96 1.13 -16.73
CA ILE A 436 7.01 1.43 -17.82
C ILE A 436 5.61 1.74 -17.27
N SER A 437 5.14 1.00 -16.26
CA SER A 437 3.86 1.22 -15.57
C SER A 437 3.72 2.56 -14.85
N HIS A 438 4.82 3.28 -14.61
CA HIS A 438 4.83 4.59 -13.97
C HIS A 438 5.10 5.76 -14.95
N ILE A 439 5.61 5.49 -16.15
CA ILE A 439 5.99 6.51 -17.15
C ILE A 439 5.14 6.48 -18.42
N ALA A 440 4.40 5.41 -18.67
CA ALA A 440 3.41 5.36 -19.75
C ALA A 440 2.14 6.14 -19.38
N ILE A 441 1.63 6.90 -20.34
CA ILE A 441 0.36 7.63 -20.31
C ILE A 441 -0.48 7.07 -21.45
N ILE A 442 -1.69 6.57 -21.14
CA ILE A 442 -2.57 5.94 -22.13
C ILE A 442 -3.82 6.80 -22.27
N LEU A 443 -3.89 7.53 -23.39
CA LEU A 443 -5.05 8.29 -23.84
C LEU A 443 -5.99 7.37 -24.62
N LYS A 444 -7.29 7.53 -24.37
CA LYS A 444 -8.34 6.92 -25.18
C LYS A 444 -8.56 7.79 -26.41
N ASP A 445 -8.43 7.21 -27.59
CA ASP A 445 -8.89 7.82 -28.84
C ASP A 445 -10.39 7.47 -28.98
N ASP A 446 -11.29 8.46 -28.90
CA ASP A 446 -12.76 8.30 -28.95
C ASP A 446 -13.29 7.90 -30.35
N GLY A 447 -12.53 7.14 -31.16
CA GLY A 447 -12.85 6.93 -32.57
C GLY A 447 -12.14 5.81 -33.34
N THR A 448 -11.35 4.94 -32.72
CA THR A 448 -10.77 3.76 -33.40
C THR A 448 -10.85 2.51 -32.53
N GLN A 449 -11.67 1.55 -32.98
CA GLN A 449 -11.46 0.14 -32.65
C GLN A 449 -10.18 -0.33 -33.37
N ASP A 450 -9.33 -1.10 -32.69
CA ASP A 450 -8.86 -2.42 -33.13
C ASP A 450 -7.68 -2.91 -32.25
N ASP A 451 -7.57 -4.24 -32.19
CA ASP A 451 -6.68 -5.10 -31.43
C ASP A 451 -5.24 -4.60 -31.13
N VAL A 452 -4.81 -4.76 -29.88
CA VAL A 452 -3.38 -4.71 -29.49
C VAL A 452 -3.07 -5.90 -28.57
N ASP A 453 -2.04 -6.66 -28.95
CA ASP A 453 -1.67 -7.96 -28.38
C ASP A 453 -1.25 -7.91 -26.90
N ASP A 454 -1.57 -8.98 -26.16
CA ASP A 454 -1.33 -9.06 -24.71
C ASP A 454 0.15 -9.21 -24.33
N THR A 455 0.63 -8.30 -23.49
CA THR A 455 1.71 -8.62 -22.53
C THR A 455 1.18 -8.46 -21.11
N PRO A 456 1.44 -9.41 -20.18
CA PRO A 456 0.77 -9.45 -18.87
C PRO A 456 1.34 -8.41 -17.89
N ALA A 457 0.94 -7.15 -18.08
CA ALA A 457 1.26 -6.07 -17.17
C ALA A 457 0.26 -6.03 -16.01
N ILE A 458 0.70 -6.38 -14.80
CA ILE A 458 -0.10 -6.14 -13.58
C ILE A 458 -0.26 -4.63 -13.42
N ALA A 459 -1.41 -4.11 -13.84
CA ALA A 459 -1.71 -2.69 -13.72
C ALA A 459 -1.80 -2.29 -12.24
N PRO A 460 -1.27 -1.12 -11.83
CA PRO A 460 -1.48 -0.62 -10.49
C PRO A 460 -2.97 -0.29 -10.32
N ARG A 461 -3.75 -1.17 -9.67
CA ARG A 461 -5.23 -1.14 -9.63
C ARG A 461 -5.84 0.19 -9.15
N ARG A 462 -5.08 1.09 -8.52
CA ARG A 462 -5.45 2.51 -8.33
C ARG A 462 -5.90 3.20 -9.63
N ALA A 463 -5.14 3.03 -10.73
CA ALA A 463 -5.46 3.64 -12.01
C ALA A 463 -6.64 2.95 -12.73
N ALA A 464 -6.87 1.67 -12.46
CA ALA A 464 -8.06 0.94 -12.90
C ALA A 464 -9.31 1.45 -12.17
N ALA A 465 -9.21 1.61 -10.85
CA ALA A 465 -10.27 2.14 -10.00
C ALA A 465 -10.73 3.56 -10.41
N GLU A 466 -9.80 4.46 -10.72
CA GLU A 466 -10.15 5.82 -11.18
C GLU A 466 -10.75 5.81 -12.61
N LYS A 467 -10.33 4.88 -13.48
CA LYS A 467 -10.91 4.72 -14.84
C LYS A 467 -12.35 4.17 -14.82
N ALA A 468 -12.68 3.27 -13.90
CA ALA A 468 -13.95 2.52 -13.87
C ALA A 468 -15.22 3.40 -13.76
N ARG A 469 -15.09 4.70 -13.47
CA ARG A 469 -16.21 5.65 -13.34
C ARG A 469 -16.34 6.68 -14.46
N ILE A 470 -15.47 6.63 -15.48
CA ILE A 470 -15.35 7.67 -16.52
C ILE A 470 -15.83 7.20 -17.90
N ASP A 471 -15.89 5.89 -18.17
CA ASP A 471 -16.35 5.35 -19.47
C ASP A 471 -17.88 5.29 -19.63
N PRO A 472 -18.47 6.01 -20.61
CA PRO A 472 -19.87 5.83 -20.97
C PRO A 472 -20.03 4.66 -21.96
N LYS A 473 -20.47 3.49 -21.45
CA LYS A 473 -20.86 2.29 -22.23
C LYS A 473 -19.81 1.77 -23.24
N ILE A 474 -18.95 0.87 -22.76
CA ILE A 474 -18.35 -0.16 -23.61
C ILE A 474 -19.49 -1.06 -24.17
N PRO A 475 -19.47 -1.50 -25.44
CA PRO A 475 -20.44 -2.46 -25.97
C PRO A 475 -20.39 -3.81 -25.26
N GLU A 476 -21.56 -4.40 -24.95
CA GLU A 476 -21.64 -5.68 -24.22
C GLU A 476 -21.00 -6.84 -25.00
N GLU A 477 -21.17 -6.86 -26.33
CA GLU A 477 -20.58 -7.85 -27.25
C GLU A 477 -19.04 -7.88 -27.13
N SER A 478 -18.39 -6.71 -27.24
CA SER A 478 -16.93 -6.58 -27.07
C SER A 478 -16.48 -6.95 -25.65
N ARG A 479 -17.34 -6.80 -24.65
CA ARG A 479 -17.09 -7.23 -23.26
C ARG A 479 -17.17 -8.75 -23.11
N GLN A 480 -18.09 -9.41 -23.81
CA GLN A 480 -18.24 -10.86 -23.80
C GLN A 480 -17.06 -11.55 -24.49
N ASP A 481 -16.62 -11.07 -25.65
CA ASP A 481 -15.51 -11.71 -26.37
C ASP A 481 -14.15 -11.54 -25.67
N TYR A 482 -13.94 -10.41 -24.98
CA TYR A 482 -12.80 -10.25 -24.08
C TYR A 482 -12.87 -11.24 -22.90
N GLN A 483 -14.04 -11.43 -22.29
CA GLN A 483 -14.22 -12.37 -21.18
C GLN A 483 -14.03 -13.84 -21.60
N LYS A 484 -14.56 -14.27 -22.75
CA LYS A 484 -14.29 -15.61 -23.33
C LYS A 484 -12.79 -15.84 -23.55
N THR A 485 -12.08 -14.81 -24.02
CA THR A 485 -10.62 -14.85 -24.23
C THR A 485 -9.85 -14.94 -22.91
N LEU A 486 -10.29 -14.22 -21.88
CA LEU A 486 -9.76 -14.36 -20.51
C LEU A 486 -10.04 -15.75 -19.93
N LEU A 487 -11.25 -16.31 -20.12
CA LEU A 487 -11.65 -17.62 -19.59
C LEU A 487 -10.80 -18.76 -20.18
N ARG A 488 -10.54 -18.75 -21.49
CA ARG A 488 -9.64 -19.72 -22.13
C ARG A 488 -8.22 -19.63 -21.55
N ARG A 489 -7.67 -18.42 -21.47
CA ARG A 489 -6.33 -18.16 -20.90
C ARG A 489 -6.25 -18.51 -19.41
N LEU A 490 -7.36 -18.39 -18.68
CA LEU A 490 -7.49 -18.78 -17.27
C LEU A 490 -7.41 -20.29 -17.14
N ASN A 491 -8.18 -21.05 -17.94
CA ASN A 491 -8.11 -22.52 -17.97
C ASN A 491 -6.69 -23.01 -18.29
N GLU A 492 -6.05 -22.49 -19.34
CA GLU A 492 -4.65 -22.79 -19.71
C GLU A 492 -3.66 -22.53 -18.55
N ARG A 493 -3.82 -21.40 -17.84
CA ARG A 493 -2.97 -21.04 -16.69
C ARG A 493 -3.25 -21.88 -15.44
N ALA A 494 -4.49 -22.27 -15.22
CA ALA A 494 -4.89 -23.12 -14.09
C ALA A 494 -4.35 -24.55 -14.27
N GLU A 495 -4.48 -25.12 -15.46
CA GLU A 495 -3.90 -26.42 -15.83
C GLU A 495 -2.37 -26.41 -15.66
N ALA A 496 -1.68 -25.40 -16.21
CA ALA A 496 -0.23 -25.24 -16.06
C ALA A 496 0.22 -25.07 -14.59
N ARG A 497 -0.60 -24.42 -13.74
CA ARG A 497 -0.34 -24.25 -12.31
C ARG A 497 -0.53 -25.55 -11.53
N LEU A 498 -1.56 -26.33 -11.85
CA LEU A 498 -1.90 -27.56 -11.13
C LEU A 498 -1.01 -28.74 -11.54
N THR A 499 -0.66 -28.86 -12.83
CA THR A 499 0.32 -29.84 -13.32
C THR A 499 1.74 -29.58 -12.76
N SER A 500 2.12 -28.31 -12.53
CA SER A 500 3.39 -27.97 -11.87
C SER A 500 3.34 -28.04 -10.34
N GLN A 501 2.16 -27.90 -9.72
CA GLN A 501 1.91 -28.25 -8.32
C GLN A 501 1.53 -29.74 -8.14
N GLY A 502 2.21 -30.63 -8.88
CA GLY A 502 1.88 -32.06 -8.98
C GLY A 502 1.56 -32.74 -7.65
N ASP A 503 0.38 -33.35 -7.62
CA ASP A 503 -0.25 -34.15 -6.55
C ASP A 503 0.34 -34.00 -5.15
N LYS A 504 0.14 -32.81 -4.57
CA LYS A 504 -0.02 -32.70 -3.12
C LYS A 504 -1.38 -33.27 -2.69
N VAL A 505 -1.52 -34.59 -2.85
CA VAL A 505 -2.50 -35.37 -2.08
C VAL A 505 -2.33 -34.94 -0.63
N SER A 506 -3.39 -34.38 -0.06
CA SER A 506 -3.44 -33.99 1.34
C SER A 506 -3.39 -35.26 2.18
N ALA A 507 -2.17 -35.72 2.45
CA ALA A 507 -1.94 -36.95 3.21
C ALA A 507 -2.70 -36.88 4.52
N GLU A 508 -3.85 -37.56 4.59
CA GLU A 508 -4.70 -37.60 5.76
C GLU A 508 -3.85 -38.15 6.89
N LYS A 509 -3.49 -37.27 7.82
CA LYS A 509 -2.71 -37.67 9.00
C LYS A 509 -3.63 -38.51 9.87
N ALA A 510 -3.60 -39.82 9.62
CA ALA A 510 -4.34 -40.85 10.32
C ALA A 510 -4.37 -40.48 11.80
N ARG A 511 -5.59 -40.21 12.31
CA ARG A 511 -5.76 -39.75 13.69
C ARG A 511 -5.08 -40.77 14.59
N LYS A 512 -4.24 -40.29 15.52
CA LYS A 512 -3.68 -41.16 16.56
C LYS A 512 -4.86 -41.87 17.23
N ILE A 513 -4.91 -43.19 17.11
CA ILE A 513 -5.93 -43.99 17.77
C ILE A 513 -5.73 -43.83 19.27
N ASN A 514 -6.76 -43.33 19.96
CA ASN A 514 -6.74 -43.22 21.42
C ASN A 514 -6.99 -44.62 22.01
N ASN A 515 -5.92 -45.37 22.23
CA ASN A 515 -5.99 -46.66 22.90
C ASN A 515 -6.31 -46.47 24.40
N SER A 516 -7.36 -47.12 24.89
CA SER A 516 -7.79 -47.11 26.30
C SER A 516 -6.64 -47.42 27.26
N TYR A 517 -5.99 -48.57 27.06
CA TYR A 517 -4.85 -49.05 27.82
C TYR A 517 -3.80 -49.63 26.87
N LYS A 518 -2.54 -49.66 27.30
CA LYS A 518 -1.40 -50.19 26.54
C LYS A 518 -0.81 -51.49 27.12
N SER A 519 -1.18 -51.83 28.35
CA SER A 519 -0.80 -53.08 29.02
C SER A 519 -1.84 -53.46 30.07
N GLU A 520 -1.94 -54.75 30.37
CA GLU A 520 -2.90 -55.33 31.32
C GLU A 520 -2.84 -54.66 32.70
N GLY A 521 -1.63 -54.39 33.20
CA GLY A 521 -1.40 -53.68 34.48
C GLY A 521 -1.80 -52.20 34.52
N GLN A 522 -2.48 -51.68 33.49
CA GLN A 522 -3.14 -50.37 33.50
C GLN A 522 -4.66 -50.47 33.76
N LEU A 523 -5.24 -51.67 33.71
CA LEU A 523 -6.64 -51.88 34.06
C LEU A 523 -6.86 -51.61 35.57
N PRO A 524 -7.86 -50.81 35.97
CA PRO A 524 -8.16 -50.58 37.37
C PRO A 524 -8.51 -51.88 38.11
N GLN A 525 -7.90 -52.09 39.28
CA GLN A 525 -8.20 -53.19 40.20
C GLN A 525 -9.34 -52.79 41.15
N ASP A 526 -10.44 -52.31 40.56
CA ASP A 526 -11.60 -51.77 41.30
C ASP A 526 -12.62 -52.88 41.59
N PRO A 527 -13.16 -53.01 42.82
CA PRO A 527 -14.15 -54.03 43.15
C PRO A 527 -15.40 -53.97 42.25
N ASP A 528 -15.82 -52.79 41.77
CA ASP A 528 -16.99 -52.70 40.90
C ASP A 528 -16.78 -53.42 39.54
N ILE A 529 -15.53 -53.52 39.07
CA ILE A 529 -15.16 -54.28 37.86
C ILE A 529 -15.19 -55.79 38.13
N GLN A 530 -14.80 -56.21 39.34
CA GLN A 530 -14.82 -57.61 39.76
C GLN A 530 -16.27 -58.11 39.96
N ASP A 531 -17.16 -57.24 40.43
CA ASP A 531 -18.60 -57.46 40.54
C ASP A 531 -19.36 -57.41 39.18
N LEU A 532 -18.64 -57.27 38.06
CA LEU A 532 -19.20 -57.13 36.71
C LEU A 532 -20.19 -55.95 36.54
N LYS A 533 -20.01 -54.87 37.30
CA LYS A 533 -20.75 -53.61 37.11
C LYS A 533 -20.13 -52.81 35.96
N LEU A 534 -20.86 -51.80 35.47
CA LEU A 534 -20.33 -50.83 34.53
C LEU A 534 -19.41 -49.86 35.28
N TYR A 535 -18.21 -49.62 34.75
CA TYR A 535 -17.19 -48.77 35.37
C TYR A 535 -16.62 -47.75 34.38
N MET A 536 -16.30 -46.55 34.87
CA MET A 536 -15.75 -45.46 34.06
C MET A 536 -14.42 -44.98 34.65
N ASP A 537 -13.31 -45.28 33.97
CA ASP A 537 -12.00 -44.73 34.34
C ASP A 537 -11.91 -43.26 33.84
N LYS A 538 -12.00 -42.32 34.80
CA LYS A 538 -11.87 -40.88 34.55
C LYS A 538 -10.45 -40.41 34.18
N ARG A 539 -9.42 -41.26 34.33
CA ARG A 539 -8.01 -40.94 34.01
C ARG A 539 -7.62 -41.35 32.60
N TYR A 540 -8.18 -42.47 32.12
CA TYR A 540 -7.96 -43.00 30.77
C TYR A 540 -9.16 -42.80 29.85
N GLU A 541 -10.14 -41.98 30.26
CA GLU A 541 -11.34 -41.60 29.49
C GLU A 541 -12.03 -42.82 28.86
N THR A 542 -12.18 -43.89 29.66
CA THR A 542 -12.50 -45.25 29.20
C THR A 542 -13.64 -45.88 30.00
N LEU A 543 -14.66 -46.35 29.27
CA LEU A 543 -15.78 -47.11 29.80
C LEU A 543 -15.46 -48.62 29.74
N ILE A 544 -15.52 -49.31 30.87
CA ILE A 544 -15.31 -50.75 30.97
C ILE A 544 -16.68 -51.44 30.97
N LEU A 545 -16.89 -52.31 29.98
CA LEU A 545 -18.16 -53.00 29.72
C LEU A 545 -18.01 -54.51 29.87
N PRO A 546 -18.82 -55.19 30.70
CA PRO A 546 -18.78 -56.64 30.83
C PRO A 546 -19.45 -57.29 29.61
N ILE A 547 -18.65 -57.80 28.68
CA ILE A 547 -19.15 -58.56 27.52
C ILE A 547 -19.03 -60.05 27.85
N ASN A 548 -20.17 -60.73 28.01
CA ASN A 548 -20.25 -62.16 28.40
C ASN A 548 -19.37 -62.51 29.63
N GLY A 549 -19.35 -61.61 30.62
CA GLY A 549 -18.53 -61.77 31.85
C GLY A 549 -17.07 -61.32 31.73
N THR A 550 -16.63 -60.79 30.58
CA THR A 550 -15.27 -60.28 30.38
C THR A 550 -15.26 -58.74 30.41
N PRO A 551 -14.56 -58.08 31.36
CA PRO A 551 -14.48 -56.62 31.42
C PRO A 551 -13.67 -56.06 30.24
N THR A 552 -14.36 -55.43 29.29
CA THR A 552 -13.81 -55.00 28.00
C THR A 552 -13.73 -53.46 27.94
N PRO A 553 -12.56 -52.84 27.71
CA PRO A 553 -12.39 -51.38 27.80
C PRO A 553 -12.59 -50.63 26.48
N PHE A 554 -13.54 -49.70 26.45
CA PHE A 554 -13.87 -48.84 25.31
C PHE A 554 -13.53 -47.38 25.61
N HIS A 555 -12.57 -46.80 24.89
CA HIS A 555 -12.24 -45.37 24.99
C HIS A 555 -13.42 -44.51 24.52
N ILE A 556 -13.67 -43.38 25.19
CA ILE A 556 -14.88 -42.56 25.00
C ILE A 556 -15.10 -42.11 23.55
N SER A 557 -14.03 -41.90 22.77
CA SER A 557 -14.09 -41.55 21.35
C SER A 557 -14.61 -42.64 20.41
N THR A 558 -14.85 -43.85 20.91
CA THR A 558 -15.47 -44.95 20.15
C THR A 558 -17.00 -44.95 20.28
N ILE A 559 -17.55 -44.23 21.27
CA ILE A 559 -18.97 -44.18 21.59
C ILE A 559 -19.60 -42.97 20.90
N LYS A 560 -20.60 -43.21 20.05
CA LYS A 560 -21.32 -42.18 19.30
C LYS A 560 -22.28 -41.40 20.19
N ASN A 561 -23.19 -42.12 20.85
CA ASN A 561 -24.13 -41.60 21.84
C ASN A 561 -24.60 -42.74 22.74
N VAL A 562 -25.23 -42.37 23.85
CA VAL A 562 -25.83 -43.32 24.80
C VAL A 562 -27.23 -42.82 25.14
N SER A 563 -28.19 -43.72 25.30
CA SER A 563 -29.53 -43.40 25.78
C SER A 563 -29.94 -44.33 26.92
N LEU A 564 -30.80 -43.78 27.81
CA LEU A 564 -31.37 -44.48 28.95
C LEU A 564 -32.90 -44.54 28.75
N ALA A 565 -33.46 -45.75 28.76
CA ALA A 565 -34.90 -45.98 28.68
C ALA A 565 -35.39 -46.75 29.90
N VAL A 566 -36.61 -46.51 30.34
CA VAL A 566 -37.23 -47.17 31.51
C VAL A 566 -38.56 -47.77 31.10
N GLU A 567 -38.67 -49.09 31.20
CA GLU A 567 -39.87 -49.84 30.84
C GLU A 567 -40.32 -50.67 32.05
N GLY A 568 -41.28 -50.13 32.81
CA GLY A 568 -41.79 -50.76 34.03
C GLY A 568 -40.71 -51.03 35.07
N GLU A 569 -40.48 -52.31 35.39
CA GLU A 569 -39.52 -52.75 36.42
C GLU A 569 -38.06 -52.78 35.95
N TYR A 570 -37.75 -52.35 34.72
CA TYR A 570 -36.41 -52.44 34.12
C TYR A 570 -35.91 -51.11 33.54
N ILE A 571 -34.61 -50.87 33.69
CA ILE A 571 -33.87 -49.79 33.01
C ILE A 571 -32.95 -50.41 31.96
N TYR A 572 -32.97 -49.82 30.75
CA TYR A 572 -32.11 -50.15 29.63
C TYR A 572 -31.12 -49.01 29.35
N LEU A 573 -29.83 -49.30 29.31
CA LEU A 573 -28.78 -48.40 28.84
C LEU A 573 -28.29 -48.89 27.48
N ARG A 574 -28.58 -48.14 26.41
CA ARG A 574 -28.15 -48.43 25.04
C ARG A 574 -26.95 -47.55 24.69
N ILE A 575 -25.81 -48.18 24.46
CA ILE A 575 -24.54 -47.54 24.08
C ILE A 575 -24.33 -47.80 22.59
N ASN A 576 -24.38 -46.77 21.75
CA ASN A 576 -24.11 -46.88 20.33
C ASN A 576 -22.67 -46.46 20.03
N PHE A 577 -21.99 -47.20 19.17
CA PHE A 577 -20.59 -46.97 18.80
C PHE A 577 -20.47 -46.39 17.39
N PHE A 578 -19.31 -45.82 17.06
CA PHE A 578 -18.98 -45.49 15.68
C PHE A 578 -18.63 -46.75 14.90
N HIS A 579 -19.28 -46.93 13.76
CA HIS A 579 -19.07 -48.03 12.81
C HIS A 579 -19.07 -47.48 11.38
N PRO A 580 -18.41 -48.14 10.40
CA PRO A 580 -18.50 -47.78 8.99
C PRO A 580 -19.95 -47.70 8.52
N GLY A 581 -20.28 -46.69 7.72
CA GLY A 581 -21.65 -46.44 7.23
C GLY A 581 -22.62 -45.87 8.26
N GLY A 582 -22.19 -45.60 9.51
CA GLY A 582 -22.99 -44.87 10.49
C GLY A 582 -22.98 -43.36 10.26
N ILE A 583 -24.12 -42.68 10.46
CA ILE A 583 -24.22 -41.22 10.30
C ILE A 583 -23.27 -40.50 11.27
N GLY A 584 -22.29 -39.75 10.74
CA GLY A 584 -21.44 -38.79 11.48
C GLY A 584 -19.95 -38.85 11.12
N LYS A 585 -19.27 -37.69 11.11
CA LYS A 585 -17.88 -37.44 10.63
C LYS A 585 -16.74 -38.16 11.39
N GLN A 586 -17.06 -39.12 12.25
CA GLN A 586 -16.12 -40.04 12.90
C GLN A 586 -16.26 -41.48 12.38
N ALA A 587 -17.31 -41.80 11.60
CA ALA A 587 -17.47 -43.09 10.91
C ALA A 587 -16.63 -43.19 9.63
N ASP A 588 -16.40 -42.08 8.92
CA ASP A 588 -15.66 -42.06 7.65
C ASP A 588 -14.16 -42.37 7.79
N THR A 589 -13.62 -42.21 9.00
CA THR A 589 -12.19 -42.44 9.35
C THR A 589 -11.96 -43.79 10.03
N ILE A 590 -12.85 -44.76 9.79
CA ILE A 590 -12.81 -46.11 10.34
C ILE A 590 -12.64 -47.13 9.20
N ASP A 591 -11.67 -48.04 9.34
CA ASP A 591 -11.31 -49.02 8.31
C ASP A 591 -12.51 -49.90 7.90
N LYS A 592 -12.92 -49.83 6.63
CA LYS A 592 -14.14 -50.48 6.13
C LYS A 592 -14.08 -52.01 6.08
N GLU A 593 -12.91 -52.61 6.34
CA GLU A 593 -12.66 -54.06 6.24
C GLU A 593 -12.79 -54.81 7.58
N ASN A 594 -12.82 -54.11 8.71
CA ASN A 594 -12.90 -54.71 10.04
C ASN A 594 -14.35 -54.91 10.52
N VAL A 595 -14.55 -55.82 11.49
CA VAL A 595 -15.85 -56.03 12.13
C VAL A 595 -16.00 -55.10 13.34
N TYR A 596 -17.09 -54.34 13.38
CA TYR A 596 -17.39 -53.37 14.44
C TYR A 596 -18.66 -53.72 15.20
N ILE A 597 -18.67 -53.40 16.50
CA ILE A 597 -19.88 -53.37 17.32
C ILE A 597 -20.67 -52.12 16.91
N LYS A 598 -21.95 -52.28 16.58
CA LYS A 598 -22.86 -51.15 16.33
C LYS A 598 -23.38 -50.56 17.65
N GLU A 599 -23.86 -51.41 18.54
CA GLU A 599 -24.54 -51.04 19.77
C GLU A 599 -24.48 -52.16 20.81
N LEU A 600 -24.53 -51.80 22.10
CA LEU A 600 -24.69 -52.70 23.24
C LEU A 600 -25.79 -52.17 24.14
N THR A 601 -26.74 -53.02 24.53
CA THR A 601 -27.85 -52.65 25.41
C THR A 601 -27.79 -53.47 26.70
N TYR A 602 -27.52 -52.80 27.81
CA TYR A 602 -27.52 -53.40 29.15
C TYR A 602 -28.88 -53.17 29.82
N ARG A 603 -29.40 -54.20 30.51
CA ARG A 603 -30.65 -54.13 31.27
C ARG A 603 -30.42 -54.54 32.72
N ALA A 604 -30.90 -53.74 33.67
CA ALA A 604 -31.06 -54.15 35.07
C ALA A 604 -32.48 -53.89 35.55
N SER A 605 -32.87 -54.56 36.63
CA SER A 605 -34.14 -54.28 37.31
C SER A 605 -34.00 -53.11 38.29
N THR A 606 -35.10 -52.40 38.48
CA THR A 606 -35.29 -51.34 39.49
C THR A 606 -35.72 -51.92 40.85
N ASP A 607 -36.03 -53.21 40.90
CA ASP A 607 -36.64 -53.88 42.04
C ASP A 607 -35.68 -54.03 43.24
N LYS A 608 -36.12 -53.62 44.43
CA LYS A 608 -35.30 -53.56 45.64
C LYS A 608 -35.34 -54.88 46.40
N LYS A 609 -34.55 -55.86 45.95
CA LYS A 609 -34.40 -57.17 46.62
C LYS A 609 -32.94 -57.42 46.99
N ASP A 610 -32.70 -57.35 48.30
CA ASP A 610 -31.54 -57.86 49.04
C ASP A 610 -30.12 -57.38 48.65
N ASP A 611 -29.98 -56.16 48.13
CA ASP A 611 -28.69 -55.46 48.17
C ASP A 611 -28.81 -53.93 48.36
N VAL A 612 -27.74 -53.29 48.85
CA VAL A 612 -27.79 -51.93 49.46
C VAL A 612 -27.97 -50.80 48.43
N VAL A 613 -27.67 -51.03 47.15
CA VAL A 613 -27.92 -50.07 46.06
C VAL A 613 -28.52 -50.80 44.85
N PRO A 614 -29.68 -50.37 44.32
CA PRO A 614 -30.25 -50.95 43.10
C PRO A 614 -29.29 -50.90 41.91
N ALA A 615 -29.17 -51.98 41.15
CA ALA A 615 -28.32 -52.04 39.95
C ALA A 615 -28.72 -51.00 38.87
N SER A 616 -30.00 -50.61 38.84
CA SER A 616 -30.52 -49.48 38.04
C SER A 616 -29.83 -48.14 38.35
N ASN A 617 -29.33 -47.92 39.58
CA ASN A 617 -28.57 -46.72 39.93
C ASN A 617 -27.17 -46.71 39.31
N ASN A 618 -26.50 -47.85 39.15
CA ASN A 618 -25.18 -47.90 38.49
C ASN A 618 -25.31 -47.50 37.01
N LEU A 619 -26.30 -48.03 36.28
CA LEU A 619 -26.61 -47.64 34.89
C LEU A 619 -26.91 -46.13 34.78
N SER A 620 -27.74 -45.61 35.69
CA SER A 620 -28.13 -44.20 35.71
C SER A 620 -26.97 -43.26 36.09
N HIS A 621 -26.07 -43.69 36.96
CA HIS A 621 -24.86 -42.95 37.33
C HIS A 621 -23.83 -42.96 36.19
N ILE A 622 -23.58 -44.12 35.59
CA ILE A 622 -22.67 -44.28 34.45
C ILE A 622 -23.17 -43.50 33.24
N HIS A 623 -24.48 -43.43 32.99
CA HIS A 623 -25.07 -42.55 31.96
C HIS A 623 -24.65 -41.08 32.16
N LYS A 624 -24.80 -40.54 33.38
CA LYS A 624 -24.38 -39.16 33.71
C LYS A 624 -22.86 -38.97 33.56
N LEU A 625 -22.05 -39.95 33.99
CA LEU A 625 -20.59 -39.89 33.84
C LEU A 625 -20.14 -39.93 32.37
N ILE A 626 -20.80 -40.71 31.53
CA ILE A 626 -20.53 -40.75 30.08
C ILE A 626 -20.79 -39.38 29.47
N LEU A 627 -21.91 -38.72 29.80
CA LEU A 627 -22.22 -37.38 29.30
C LEU A 627 -21.21 -36.32 29.80
N GLU A 628 -20.83 -36.37 31.09
CA GLU A 628 -19.80 -35.50 31.68
C GLU A 628 -18.46 -35.58 30.91
N ILE A 629 -18.01 -36.81 30.65
CA ILE A 629 -16.72 -37.07 30.00
C ILE A 629 -16.82 -36.85 28.48
N GLN A 630 -17.96 -37.14 27.83
CA GLN A 630 -18.16 -36.79 26.43
C GLN A 630 -18.15 -35.28 26.20
N LYS A 631 -18.71 -34.47 27.10
CA LYS A 631 -18.62 -32.99 27.02
C LYS A 631 -17.16 -32.56 27.10
N LYS A 632 -16.44 -32.96 28.16
CA LYS A 632 -15.01 -32.66 28.37
C LYS A 632 -14.10 -33.16 27.24
N PHE A 633 -14.37 -34.34 26.67
CA PHE A 633 -13.60 -34.88 25.55
C PHE A 633 -13.89 -34.13 24.25
N LYS A 634 -15.15 -33.79 23.97
CA LYS A 634 -15.52 -32.96 22.81
C LYS A 634 -14.88 -31.57 22.92
N ASP A 635 -14.88 -30.97 24.11
CA ASP A 635 -14.24 -29.67 24.37
C ASP A 635 -12.72 -29.75 24.16
N GLN A 636 -12.05 -30.76 24.73
CA GLN A 636 -10.61 -31.00 24.52
C GLN A 636 -10.26 -31.31 23.06
N GLU A 637 -11.05 -32.12 22.34
CA GLU A 637 -10.79 -32.44 20.94
C GLU A 637 -11.06 -31.23 20.04
N GLN A 638 -12.03 -30.37 20.38
CA GLN A 638 -12.25 -29.08 19.74
C GLN A 638 -11.08 -28.12 20.01
N GLU A 639 -10.61 -27.99 21.25
CA GLU A 639 -9.43 -27.17 21.57
C GLU A 639 -8.19 -27.68 20.84
N ARG A 640 -7.99 -29.01 20.79
CA ARG A 640 -6.87 -29.61 20.06
C ARG A 640 -6.94 -29.32 18.56
N LYS A 641 -8.11 -29.43 17.91
CA LYS A 641 -8.33 -28.99 16.52
C LYS A 641 -8.16 -27.49 16.34
N GLN A 642 -8.52 -26.68 17.34
CA GLN A 642 -8.28 -25.24 17.39
C GLN A 642 -6.80 -24.88 17.64
N MET A 643 -5.95 -25.84 18.04
CA MET A 643 -4.49 -25.66 18.18
C MET A 643 -3.67 -26.34 17.07
N GLU A 644 -4.18 -27.42 16.47
CA GLU A 644 -3.61 -28.08 15.29
C GLU A 644 -3.54 -27.08 14.12
N GLY A 645 -2.33 -26.84 13.59
CA GLY A 645 -2.10 -25.87 12.51
C GLY A 645 -1.79 -24.43 12.95
N VAL A 646 -1.67 -24.14 14.26
CA VAL A 646 -1.11 -22.85 14.72
C VAL A 646 0.40 -22.85 14.47
N VAL A 647 0.87 -21.98 13.58
CA VAL A 647 2.30 -21.71 13.42
C VAL A 647 2.77 -20.88 14.61
N LYS A 648 3.71 -21.41 15.40
CA LYS A 648 4.36 -20.63 16.46
C LYS A 648 5.22 -19.55 15.80
N GLN A 649 4.87 -18.28 16.04
CA GLN A 649 5.66 -17.14 15.61
C GLN A 649 6.97 -17.02 16.39
N ASP A 650 7.95 -16.35 15.79
CA ASP A 650 9.16 -15.89 16.49
C ASP A 650 8.84 -14.84 17.56
N ALA A 651 9.78 -14.61 18.47
CA ALA A 651 9.64 -13.56 19.48
C ALA A 651 9.70 -12.15 18.87
N LEU A 652 8.82 -11.26 19.33
CA LEU A 652 8.88 -9.84 18.97
C LEU A 652 10.12 -9.18 19.60
N ILE A 653 10.97 -8.61 18.75
CA ILE A 653 12.18 -7.89 19.15
C ILE A 653 11.77 -6.46 19.53
N LEU A 654 11.89 -6.15 20.81
CA LEU A 654 11.51 -4.83 21.34
C LEU A 654 12.61 -3.81 21.03
N ASN A 655 12.23 -2.75 20.32
CA ASN A 655 13.10 -1.59 20.13
C ASN A 655 13.34 -0.90 21.49
N PRO A 656 14.59 -0.75 21.97
CA PRO A 656 14.89 -0.15 23.26
C PRO A 656 14.76 1.39 23.29
N SER A 657 14.55 2.05 22.13
CA SER A 657 14.36 3.51 22.10
C SER A 657 12.97 3.91 22.62
N LYS A 658 12.94 4.92 23.50
CA LYS A 658 11.71 5.58 23.96
C LYS A 658 10.97 6.38 22.87
N THR A 659 11.52 6.46 21.66
CA THR A 659 10.98 7.23 20.52
C THR A 659 10.20 6.36 19.52
N ASN A 660 9.79 5.14 19.89
CA ASN A 660 9.05 4.26 18.99
C ASN A 660 7.64 4.82 18.68
N PRO A 661 7.06 4.54 17.49
CA PRO A 661 5.70 4.93 17.17
C PRO A 661 4.71 4.25 18.13
N LYS A 662 3.83 5.05 18.75
CA LYS A 662 2.76 4.58 19.63
C LYS A 662 1.45 5.28 19.27
N LEU A 663 0.36 4.53 19.24
CA LEU A 663 -1.00 5.03 19.12
C LEU A 663 -1.80 4.54 20.33
N LYS A 664 -2.43 5.46 21.05
CA LYS A 664 -3.16 5.20 22.30
C LYS A 664 -4.66 5.15 22.05
N ASP A 665 -5.38 4.69 23.07
CA ASP A 665 -6.85 4.76 23.14
C ASP A 665 -7.52 4.04 21.96
N LEU A 666 -6.90 2.91 21.62
CA LEU A 666 -7.38 1.92 20.66
C LEU A 666 -8.10 0.81 21.43
N TYR A 667 -9.28 0.44 20.96
CA TYR A 667 -9.88 -0.86 21.19
C TYR A 667 -9.34 -1.87 20.17
N ILE A 668 -9.56 -3.16 20.43
CA ILE A 668 -9.18 -4.26 19.55
C ILE A 668 -10.40 -5.13 19.24
N ARG A 669 -10.56 -5.52 17.97
CA ARG A 669 -11.46 -6.61 17.55
C ARG A 669 -10.64 -7.77 16.95
N PRO A 670 -10.96 -9.02 17.29
CA PRO A 670 -11.94 -9.42 18.29
C PRO A 670 -11.41 -9.15 19.72
N SER A 671 -12.32 -8.87 20.65
CA SER A 671 -11.97 -8.52 22.03
C SER A 671 -11.29 -9.68 22.77
N LEU A 672 -10.27 -9.40 23.59
CA LEU A 672 -9.63 -10.41 24.46
C LEU A 672 -10.59 -10.96 25.53
N THR A 673 -11.60 -10.18 25.90
CA THR A 673 -12.58 -10.44 26.96
C THR A 673 -13.96 -9.92 26.57
N ASN A 674 -15.01 -10.38 27.24
CA ASN A 674 -16.40 -9.96 26.99
C ASN A 674 -16.65 -8.45 27.19
N LYS A 675 -15.81 -7.75 27.96
CA LYS A 675 -15.82 -6.28 28.07
C LYS A 675 -14.83 -5.66 27.07
N LYS A 676 -15.22 -4.55 26.43
CA LYS A 676 -14.29 -3.65 25.69
C LYS A 676 -13.22 -3.14 26.66
N ILE A 677 -11.95 -3.14 26.24
CA ILE A 677 -10.81 -2.61 27.00
C ILE A 677 -9.90 -1.87 26.02
N ASN A 678 -9.51 -0.64 26.36
CA ASN A 678 -8.56 0.14 25.56
C ASN A 678 -7.10 -0.31 25.80
N GLY A 679 -6.23 0.10 24.89
CA GLY A 679 -4.81 -0.19 24.95
C GLY A 679 -3.98 0.76 24.09
N THR A 680 -2.69 0.44 23.99
CA THR A 680 -1.73 1.17 23.16
C THR A 680 -1.11 0.19 22.16
N LEU A 681 -1.12 0.56 20.88
CA LEU A 681 -0.40 -0.12 19.81
C LEU A 681 0.98 0.52 19.63
N GLU A 682 2.03 -0.29 19.71
CA GLU A 682 3.42 0.13 19.58
C GLU A 682 4.10 -0.58 18.39
N ALA A 683 4.85 0.16 17.58
CA ALA A 683 5.65 -0.41 16.51
C ALA A 683 7.11 -0.67 16.95
N HIS A 684 7.63 -1.86 16.66
CA HIS A 684 8.97 -2.30 17.01
C HIS A 684 9.75 -2.79 15.76
N THR A 685 10.90 -3.46 15.93
CA THR A 685 11.83 -3.73 14.82
C THR A 685 11.43 -4.87 13.89
N ASN A 686 10.51 -5.75 14.29
CA ASN A 686 10.03 -6.87 13.47
C ASN A 686 8.51 -7.11 13.58
N GLY A 687 7.76 -6.20 14.18
CA GLY A 687 6.32 -6.34 14.40
C GLY A 687 5.72 -5.22 15.25
N PHE A 688 4.41 -5.28 15.44
CA PHE A 688 3.66 -4.47 16.39
C PHE A 688 3.43 -5.22 17.71
N ARG A 689 3.27 -4.46 18.81
CA ARG A 689 2.73 -4.94 20.09
C ARG A 689 1.53 -4.10 20.47
N TYR A 690 0.38 -4.73 20.65
CA TYR A 690 -0.72 -4.14 21.40
C TYR A 690 -0.57 -4.47 22.89
N THR A 691 -0.68 -3.47 23.75
CA THR A 691 -0.72 -3.64 25.21
C THR A 691 -2.03 -3.08 25.76
N SER A 692 -2.86 -3.97 26.30
CA SER A 692 -4.09 -3.66 27.05
C SER A 692 -3.77 -2.87 28.32
N VAL A 693 -4.69 -2.02 28.80
CA VAL A 693 -4.57 -1.36 30.12
C VAL A 693 -4.44 -2.37 31.27
N ARG A 694 -4.95 -3.61 31.11
CA ARG A 694 -4.74 -4.71 32.08
C ARG A 694 -3.34 -5.36 32.02
N GLY A 695 -2.51 -4.99 31.05
CA GLY A 695 -1.17 -5.56 30.85
C GLY A 695 -1.11 -6.76 29.89
N ASP A 696 -2.25 -7.22 29.35
CA ASP A 696 -2.31 -8.24 28.30
C ASP A 696 -1.56 -7.74 27.04
N LYS A 697 -0.81 -8.63 26.38
CA LYS A 697 0.04 -8.30 25.23
C LYS A 697 -0.29 -9.19 24.04
N ILE A 698 -0.45 -8.58 22.87
CA ILE A 698 -0.58 -9.28 21.59
C ILE A 698 0.53 -8.79 20.68
N ASP A 699 1.33 -9.73 20.18
CA ASP A 699 2.43 -9.47 19.24
C ASP A 699 1.98 -9.84 17.81
N ILE A 700 2.32 -8.99 16.84
CA ILE A 700 2.00 -9.19 15.43
C ILE A 700 3.26 -8.95 14.61
N LEU A 701 3.95 -10.04 14.23
CA LEU A 701 5.16 -9.95 13.40
C LEU A 701 4.85 -9.44 11.98
N TYR A 702 5.72 -8.57 11.45
CA TYR A 702 5.62 -8.08 10.07
C TYR A 702 5.67 -9.23 9.05
N SER A 703 6.45 -10.30 9.31
CA SER A 703 6.50 -11.48 8.44
C SER A 703 5.14 -12.18 8.26
N ASN A 704 4.29 -12.13 9.28
CA ASN A 704 2.97 -12.76 9.28
C ASN A 704 1.83 -11.84 8.79
N VAL A 705 2.06 -10.54 8.66
CA VAL A 705 1.09 -9.64 7.99
C VAL A 705 1.09 -9.96 6.50
N SER A 706 -0.09 -10.04 5.89
CA SER A 706 -0.25 -10.09 4.43
C SER A 706 -0.64 -8.72 3.89
N HIS A 707 -1.72 -8.13 4.44
CA HIS A 707 -2.18 -6.79 4.09
C HIS A 707 -2.45 -5.98 5.36
N ALA A 708 -2.16 -4.68 5.28
CA ALA A 708 -2.43 -3.70 6.32
C ALA A 708 -3.31 -2.59 5.74
N PHE A 709 -4.43 -2.28 6.39
CA PHE A 709 -5.40 -1.29 5.92
C PHE A 709 -5.56 -0.15 6.93
N TYR A 710 -5.84 1.04 6.43
CA TYR A 710 -6.23 2.21 7.22
C TYR A 710 -7.50 2.82 6.63
N GLN A 711 -8.56 2.93 7.44
CA GLN A 711 -9.85 3.47 7.05
C GLN A 711 -10.22 4.63 8.00
N PRO A 712 -10.33 5.87 7.49
CA PRO A 712 -10.68 7.05 8.27
C PRO A 712 -12.20 7.17 8.49
N CYS A 713 -12.59 7.92 9.53
CA CYS A 713 -13.97 8.18 9.96
C CYS A 713 -14.72 9.18 9.04
N ASP A 714 -14.39 9.17 7.76
CA ASP A 714 -15.02 10.01 6.74
C ASP A 714 -16.38 9.38 6.39
N ASN A 715 -17.45 9.95 6.93
CA ASN A 715 -18.83 9.40 6.97
C ASN A 715 -19.00 8.10 7.80
N GLU A 716 -18.09 7.82 8.76
CA GLU A 716 -18.20 6.67 9.66
C GLU A 716 -17.96 7.04 11.13
N MET A 717 -18.47 6.20 12.05
CA MET A 717 -18.36 6.37 13.51
C MET A 717 -17.09 5.76 14.10
N ILE A 718 -16.22 5.16 13.27
CA ILE A 718 -14.94 4.57 13.72
C ILE A 718 -13.79 4.98 12.80
N MET A 719 -12.59 5.04 13.38
CA MET A 719 -11.34 4.94 12.64
C MET A 719 -10.65 3.64 13.00
N LEU A 720 -10.02 2.99 12.02
CA LEU A 720 -9.43 1.67 12.21
C LEU A 720 -8.12 1.48 11.43
N ILE A 721 -7.24 0.66 12.02
CA ILE A 721 -6.10 0.02 11.38
C ILE A 721 -6.37 -1.49 11.42
N HIS A 722 -6.41 -2.14 10.26
CA HIS A 722 -6.69 -3.57 10.14
C HIS A 722 -5.48 -4.34 9.63
N PHE A 723 -5.25 -5.53 10.18
CA PHE A 723 -4.22 -6.46 9.73
C PHE A 723 -4.83 -7.80 9.36
N HIS A 724 -4.70 -8.16 8.08
CA HIS A 724 -5.00 -9.50 7.57
C HIS A 724 -3.72 -10.34 7.61
N LEU A 725 -3.76 -11.49 8.30
CA LEU A 725 -2.59 -12.31 8.61
C LEU A 725 -2.49 -13.57 7.74
N LYS A 726 -1.26 -13.95 7.37
CA LYS A 726 -0.97 -15.18 6.60
C LYS A 726 -1.22 -16.46 7.40
N HIS A 727 -0.97 -16.41 8.70
CA HIS A 727 -1.26 -17.51 9.63
C HIS A 727 -2.03 -16.97 10.83
N ALA A 728 -3.09 -17.68 11.20
CA ALA A 728 -3.92 -17.31 12.34
C ALA A 728 -3.14 -17.39 13.66
N ILE A 729 -3.16 -16.31 14.43
CA ILE A 729 -2.60 -16.24 15.79
C ILE A 729 -3.65 -16.64 16.83
N VAL A 730 -3.21 -17.05 18.01
CA VAL A 730 -4.11 -17.37 19.13
C VAL A 730 -3.98 -16.30 20.21
N PHE A 731 -5.08 -15.62 20.48
CA PHE A 731 -5.26 -14.78 21.68
C PHE A 731 -6.71 -14.91 22.18
N GLY A 732 -6.89 -14.86 23.50
CA GLY A 732 -8.14 -15.32 24.12
C GLY A 732 -8.31 -16.83 23.91
N LYS A 733 -9.52 -17.27 23.51
CA LYS A 733 -9.89 -18.68 23.30
C LYS A 733 -10.03 -19.11 21.83
N ARG A 734 -9.65 -18.28 20.85
CA ARG A 734 -9.91 -18.55 19.41
C ARG A 734 -8.69 -18.22 18.54
N LYS A 735 -8.49 -18.99 17.47
CA LYS A 735 -7.62 -18.63 16.33
C LYS A 735 -8.19 -17.38 15.63
N GLN A 736 -7.33 -16.44 15.27
CA GLN A 736 -7.70 -15.22 14.54
C GLN A 736 -6.72 -14.93 13.40
N THR A 737 -7.26 -14.86 12.19
CA THR A 737 -6.56 -14.38 10.97
C THR A 737 -6.69 -12.86 10.83
N GLU A 738 -7.79 -12.30 11.33
CA GLU A 738 -8.14 -10.89 11.25
C GLU A 738 -7.88 -10.21 12.59
N VAL A 739 -7.15 -9.08 12.60
CA VAL A 739 -6.92 -8.27 13.81
C VAL A 739 -7.09 -6.79 13.51
N GLN A 740 -8.03 -6.16 14.19
CA GLN A 740 -8.42 -4.77 13.97
C GLN A 740 -8.18 -3.92 15.21
N PHE A 741 -7.51 -2.79 15.07
CA PHE A 741 -7.35 -1.78 16.12
C PHE A 741 -8.14 -0.53 15.75
N TYR A 742 -9.00 -0.03 16.64
CA TYR A 742 -9.95 1.01 16.27
C TYR A 742 -10.32 1.95 17.42
N THR A 743 -10.75 3.16 17.07
CA THR A 743 -11.27 4.17 18.00
C THR A 743 -12.65 4.60 17.54
N GLU A 744 -13.60 4.67 18.47
CA GLU A 744 -14.99 5.11 18.25
C GLU A 744 -15.02 6.65 18.33
N VAL A 745 -15.68 7.32 17.37
CA VAL A 745 -15.68 8.79 17.22
C VAL A 745 -17.11 9.28 17.01
N GLY A 746 -17.59 10.07 17.97
CA GLY A 746 -19.00 10.42 18.14
C GLY A 746 -19.68 9.50 19.15
N GLU A 747 -20.41 10.10 20.10
CA GLU A 747 -21.23 9.41 21.09
C GLU A 747 -22.69 9.51 20.65
N LEU A 748 -23.47 8.43 20.78
CA LEU A 748 -24.91 8.52 20.55
C LEU A 748 -25.53 9.28 21.73
N THR A 749 -25.76 10.58 21.57
CA THR A 749 -26.31 11.49 22.59
C THR A 749 -27.81 11.28 22.79
N THR A 750 -28.22 10.03 23.06
CA THR A 750 -29.62 9.62 23.28
C THR A 750 -30.18 10.04 24.65
N ASP A 751 -29.66 11.13 25.25
CA ASP A 751 -30.26 11.76 26.44
C ASP A 751 -31.36 12.77 26.03
N LEU A 752 -32.34 12.24 25.28
CA LEU A 752 -33.48 12.97 24.73
C LEU A 752 -34.43 13.57 25.80
N GLY A 753 -34.13 13.35 27.10
CA GLY A 753 -35.03 13.65 28.21
C GLY A 753 -34.82 15.00 28.91
N LYS A 754 -33.65 15.65 28.81
CA LYS A 754 -33.27 16.70 29.79
C LYS A 754 -32.90 18.09 29.26
N HIS A 755 -32.59 18.27 27.97
CA HIS A 755 -32.12 19.55 27.44
C HIS A 755 -33.09 20.21 26.43
N ARG A 756 -34.32 20.55 26.86
CA ARG A 756 -35.30 21.31 26.06
C ARG A 756 -34.91 22.78 25.77
N ASN A 757 -33.80 23.26 26.32
CA ASN A 757 -33.24 24.61 26.10
C ASN A 757 -31.80 24.55 25.57
N MET A 758 -31.43 23.55 24.75
CA MET A 758 -30.22 23.68 23.94
C MET A 758 -30.47 24.77 22.90
N HIS A 759 -29.62 25.78 22.84
CA HIS A 759 -29.70 26.79 21.79
C HIS A 759 -28.99 26.28 20.53
N ASP A 760 -29.37 26.77 19.34
CA ASP A 760 -28.66 26.51 18.06
C ASP A 760 -27.14 26.71 18.17
N LYS A 761 -26.73 27.56 19.12
CA LYS A 761 -25.35 27.89 19.44
C LYS A 761 -24.60 26.79 20.18
N ASP A 762 -25.29 26.02 21.01
CA ASP A 762 -24.73 24.90 21.78
C ASP A 762 -24.65 23.65 20.89
N ASP A 763 -25.65 23.42 20.03
CA ASP A 763 -25.61 22.39 18.99
C ASP A 763 -24.42 22.60 18.03
N VAL A 764 -24.22 23.83 17.54
CA VAL A 764 -23.07 24.19 16.70
C VAL A 764 -21.74 24.08 17.44
N LEU A 765 -21.70 24.30 18.77
CA LEU A 765 -20.50 24.06 19.57
C LEU A 765 -20.21 22.56 19.76
N ALA A 766 -21.24 21.71 19.88
CA ALA A 766 -21.10 20.26 19.92
C ALA A 766 -20.60 19.71 18.58
N GLU A 767 -21.18 20.15 17.46
CA GLU A 767 -20.73 19.80 16.10
C GLU A 767 -19.27 20.23 15.86
N GLN A 768 -18.89 21.44 16.29
CA GLN A 768 -17.51 21.92 16.21
C GLN A 768 -16.56 21.09 17.07
N ALA A 769 -16.94 20.74 18.30
CA ALA A 769 -16.13 19.90 19.19
C ALA A 769 -15.94 18.47 18.62
N GLU A 770 -16.98 17.89 18.02
CA GLU A 770 -16.89 16.60 17.35
C GLU A 770 -15.98 16.68 16.10
N HIS A 771 -16.12 17.73 15.30
CA HIS A 771 -15.29 17.94 14.11
C HIS A 771 -13.82 18.20 14.48
N GLU A 772 -13.53 18.95 15.55
CA GLU A 772 -12.17 19.09 16.09
C GLU A 772 -11.63 17.74 16.60
N LEU A 773 -12.44 16.93 17.28
CA LEU A 773 -12.05 15.60 17.76
C LEU A 773 -11.73 14.65 16.59
N ARG A 774 -12.61 14.59 15.57
CA ARG A 774 -12.39 13.84 14.32
C ARG A 774 -11.05 14.22 13.68
N ASN A 775 -10.80 15.51 13.48
CA ASN A 775 -9.56 15.99 12.86
C ASN A 775 -8.31 15.72 13.72
N LYS A 776 -8.39 15.91 15.04
CA LYS A 776 -7.31 15.65 15.99
C LYS A 776 -6.92 14.17 16.03
N LEU A 777 -7.91 13.27 16.05
CA LEU A 777 -7.66 11.83 16.00
C LEU A 777 -7.13 11.42 14.63
N LYS A 778 -7.71 11.92 13.52
CA LYS A 778 -7.24 11.63 12.15
C LYS A 778 -5.78 12.03 11.96
N GLY A 779 -5.39 13.20 12.48
CA GLY A 779 -3.99 13.65 12.54
C GLY A 779 -3.09 12.75 13.39
N ALA A 780 -3.59 12.19 14.50
CA ALA A 780 -2.83 11.24 15.33
C ALA A 780 -2.61 9.88 14.64
N PHE A 781 -3.65 9.34 13.97
CA PHE A 781 -3.54 8.10 13.18
C PHE A 781 -2.58 8.29 12.00
N GLN A 782 -2.71 9.38 11.23
CA GLN A 782 -1.79 9.68 10.13
C GLN A 782 -0.34 9.84 10.64
N THR A 783 -0.14 10.58 11.74
CA THR A 783 1.18 10.75 12.37
C THR A 783 1.78 9.40 12.84
N PHE A 784 0.96 8.44 13.25
CA PHE A 784 1.42 7.09 13.59
C PHE A 784 1.84 6.31 12.33
N ILE A 785 0.99 6.31 11.30
CA ILE A 785 1.24 5.63 10.02
C ILE A 785 2.51 6.17 9.36
N ASP A 786 2.65 7.50 9.24
CA ASP A 786 3.84 8.14 8.67
C ASP A 786 5.12 7.77 9.43
N LYS A 787 5.05 7.64 10.77
CA LYS A 787 6.18 7.22 11.61
C LYS A 787 6.51 5.73 11.50
N VAL A 788 5.53 4.88 11.20
CA VAL A 788 5.73 3.45 10.92
C VAL A 788 6.37 3.28 9.53
N LEU A 789 5.86 3.98 8.51
CA LEU A 789 6.43 3.99 7.15
C LEU A 789 7.86 4.57 7.10
N GLN A 790 8.22 5.45 8.03
CA GLN A 790 9.60 5.93 8.20
C GLN A 790 10.56 4.89 8.83
N GLN A 791 10.05 3.79 9.40
CA GLN A 791 10.90 2.71 9.89
C GLN A 791 11.30 1.78 8.73
N LYS A 792 12.60 1.72 8.43
CA LYS A 792 13.20 0.79 7.43
C LYS A 792 12.82 -0.70 7.62
N SER A 793 12.26 -1.06 8.78
CA SER A 793 11.83 -2.41 9.15
C SER A 793 10.45 -2.79 8.62
N PHE A 794 9.62 -1.84 8.18
CA PHE A 794 8.24 -2.09 7.74
C PHE A 794 8.17 -2.15 6.20
N PRO A 795 7.88 -3.32 5.59
CA PRO A 795 7.97 -3.50 4.13
C PRO A 795 6.64 -3.29 3.38
N PHE A 796 5.55 -2.95 4.07
CA PHE A 796 4.20 -2.84 3.49
C PHE A 796 3.77 -1.37 3.32
N GLU A 797 2.83 -1.13 2.40
CA GLU A 797 2.02 0.09 2.42
C GLU A 797 0.77 -0.13 3.27
N PHE A 798 0.21 0.94 3.86
CA PHE A 798 -1.13 0.90 4.44
C PHE A 798 -2.14 1.24 3.33
N GLU A 799 -2.97 0.27 2.95
CA GLU A 799 -4.00 0.48 1.92
C GLU A 799 -5.20 1.24 2.49
N THR A 800 -5.74 2.18 1.71
CA THR A 800 -6.94 2.95 2.05
C THR A 800 -8.04 2.61 1.04
N PRO A 801 -9.25 2.20 1.46
CA PRO A 801 -10.30 1.78 0.54
C PRO A 801 -10.91 2.91 -0.31
N PHE A 802 -11.33 2.59 -1.53
CA PHE A 802 -11.86 3.54 -2.50
C PHE A 802 -13.38 3.71 -2.38
N ARG A 803 -13.82 4.58 -1.45
CA ARG A 803 -15.25 4.95 -1.28
C ARG A 803 -16.03 5.23 -2.59
N PRO A 804 -15.48 5.87 -3.64
CA PRO A 804 -16.23 6.11 -4.89
C PRO A 804 -16.61 4.88 -5.70
N LEU A 805 -16.07 3.70 -5.37
CA LEU A 805 -16.41 2.39 -5.94
C LEU A 805 -17.05 1.46 -4.91
N GLY A 806 -17.49 2.02 -3.78
CA GLY A 806 -18.15 1.25 -2.74
C GLY A 806 -19.57 0.86 -3.13
N PHE A 807 -19.91 -0.42 -3.04
CA PHE A 807 -21.25 -0.94 -3.30
C PHE A 807 -21.83 -1.58 -2.04
N HIS A 808 -23.16 -1.61 -1.92
CA HIS A 808 -23.84 -2.27 -0.82
C HIS A 808 -24.10 -3.75 -1.13
N GLY A 809 -23.87 -4.62 -0.15
CA GLY A 809 -24.12 -6.05 -0.26
C GLY A 809 -24.01 -6.75 1.10
N THR A 810 -24.38 -8.03 1.13
CA THR A 810 -24.48 -8.85 2.35
C THR A 810 -23.48 -10.01 2.25
N PRO A 811 -22.24 -9.86 2.76
CA PRO A 811 -21.26 -10.95 2.80
C PRO A 811 -21.51 -11.92 3.96
N HIS A 812 -22.28 -11.50 4.97
CA HIS A 812 -22.52 -12.24 6.20
C HIS A 812 -24.03 -12.24 6.56
N ARG A 813 -24.47 -11.43 7.54
CA ARG A 813 -25.88 -11.32 7.95
C ARG A 813 -26.48 -9.92 7.78
N SER A 814 -25.63 -8.90 7.67
CA SER A 814 -25.98 -7.49 7.51
C SER A 814 -25.67 -7.00 6.09
N MET A 815 -26.50 -6.10 5.57
CA MET A 815 -26.18 -5.34 4.36
C MET A 815 -25.22 -4.21 4.73
N VAL A 816 -24.05 -4.20 4.11
CA VAL A 816 -22.91 -3.36 4.46
C VAL A 816 -22.31 -2.72 3.23
N LEU A 817 -21.63 -1.58 3.40
CA LEU A 817 -20.83 -0.97 2.35
C LEU A 817 -19.53 -1.77 2.20
N ILE A 818 -19.30 -2.33 1.02
CA ILE A 818 -18.09 -3.08 0.65
C ILE A 818 -17.23 -2.17 -0.21
N LEU A 819 -15.92 -2.13 0.07
CA LEU A 819 -14.99 -1.17 -0.51
C LEU A 819 -13.81 -1.89 -1.19
N PRO A 820 -13.54 -1.67 -2.48
CA PRO A 820 -12.30 -2.15 -3.10
C PRO A 820 -11.10 -1.31 -2.61
N THR A 821 -9.93 -1.95 -2.51
CA THR A 821 -8.63 -1.35 -2.21
C THR A 821 -7.69 -1.51 -3.42
N THR A 822 -6.38 -1.36 -3.25
CA THR A 822 -5.40 -1.57 -4.34
C THR A 822 -5.15 -3.07 -4.62
N THR A 823 -5.36 -3.96 -3.64
CA THR A 823 -5.16 -5.41 -3.81
C THR A 823 -6.33 -6.29 -3.37
N CYS A 824 -7.28 -5.75 -2.60
CA CYS A 824 -8.34 -6.53 -1.95
C CYS A 824 -9.73 -5.92 -2.18
N VAL A 825 -10.77 -6.72 -1.98
CA VAL A 825 -12.11 -6.24 -1.62
C VAL A 825 -12.25 -6.38 -0.11
N VAL A 826 -12.65 -5.32 0.58
CA VAL A 826 -12.77 -5.33 2.04
C VAL A 826 -14.10 -4.78 2.53
N GLN A 827 -14.54 -5.27 3.68
CA GLN A 827 -15.43 -4.54 4.58
C GLN A 827 -14.88 -4.67 6.00
N LEU A 828 -14.55 -3.52 6.60
CA LEU A 828 -13.86 -3.40 7.88
C LEU A 828 -14.68 -2.67 8.95
N THR A 829 -15.81 -2.03 8.61
CA THR A 829 -16.60 -1.26 9.57
C THR A 829 -17.29 -2.16 10.61
N GLU A 830 -17.91 -3.24 10.14
CA GLU A 830 -18.58 -4.25 10.96
C GLU A 830 -17.67 -5.46 11.27
N TRP A 831 -18.11 -6.31 12.20
CA TRP A 831 -17.40 -7.54 12.59
C TRP A 831 -18.35 -8.75 12.52
N PRO A 832 -17.95 -9.89 11.91
CA PRO A 832 -16.63 -10.15 11.30
C PRO A 832 -16.39 -9.34 10.02
N PRO A 833 -15.12 -9.00 9.72
CA PRO A 833 -14.76 -8.24 8.54
C PRO A 833 -14.59 -9.17 7.34
N LEU A 834 -14.88 -8.65 6.14
CA LEU A 834 -14.57 -9.30 4.88
C LEU A 834 -13.19 -8.83 4.39
N VAL A 835 -12.32 -9.76 4.01
CA VAL A 835 -11.08 -9.48 3.26
C VAL A 835 -10.91 -10.54 2.17
N ILE A 836 -11.07 -10.14 0.91
CA ILE A 836 -10.85 -11.00 -0.27
C ILE A 836 -9.65 -10.43 -1.02
N VAL A 837 -8.54 -11.17 -1.03
CA VAL A 837 -7.33 -10.82 -1.79
C VAL A 837 -7.56 -11.14 -3.26
N LEU A 838 -7.60 -10.13 -4.13
CA LEU A 838 -7.93 -10.31 -5.55
C LEU A 838 -6.93 -11.23 -6.28
N ASP A 839 -5.67 -11.22 -5.84
CA ASP A 839 -4.62 -12.06 -6.42
C ASP A 839 -4.79 -13.55 -6.08
N GLU A 840 -5.58 -13.89 -5.06
CA GLU A 840 -6.00 -15.28 -4.75
C GLU A 840 -7.30 -15.71 -5.44
N VAL A 841 -8.04 -14.80 -6.11
CA VAL A 841 -9.26 -15.13 -6.86
C VAL A 841 -8.91 -15.70 -8.23
N GLU A 842 -9.56 -16.77 -8.66
CA GLU A 842 -9.46 -17.32 -10.02
C GLU A 842 -10.55 -16.71 -10.91
N LEU A 843 -11.80 -16.93 -10.54
CA LEU A 843 -13.01 -16.61 -11.31
C LEU A 843 -14.04 -15.99 -10.36
N ILE A 844 -14.90 -15.12 -10.90
CA ILE A 844 -16.10 -14.65 -10.20
C ILE A 844 -17.34 -15.15 -10.95
N HIS A 845 -18.36 -15.59 -10.23
CA HIS A 845 -19.65 -15.95 -10.82
C HIS A 845 -20.76 -15.06 -10.24
N PHE A 846 -21.53 -14.42 -11.11
CA PHE A 846 -22.71 -13.65 -10.73
C PHE A 846 -23.95 -14.55 -10.77
N GLU A 847 -24.47 -14.90 -9.60
CA GLU A 847 -25.70 -15.68 -9.46
C GLU A 847 -26.94 -14.79 -9.44
N ARG A 848 -28.08 -15.37 -9.82
CA ARG A 848 -29.40 -14.69 -9.80
C ARG A 848 -29.45 -13.44 -10.68
N VAL A 849 -28.62 -13.38 -11.73
CA VAL A 849 -28.68 -12.32 -12.75
C VAL A 849 -29.89 -12.58 -13.65
N HIS A 850 -31.02 -11.97 -13.31
CA HIS A 850 -32.27 -12.12 -14.06
C HIS A 850 -33.12 -10.85 -13.98
N PHE A 851 -33.74 -10.45 -15.10
CA PHE A 851 -34.41 -9.14 -15.25
C PHE A 851 -35.54 -8.87 -14.25
N GLN A 852 -36.19 -9.91 -13.71
CA GLN A 852 -37.25 -9.76 -12.71
C GLN A 852 -36.74 -9.53 -11.28
N LEU A 853 -35.45 -9.82 -11.01
CA LEU A 853 -34.85 -9.70 -9.69
C LEU A 853 -34.23 -8.32 -9.50
N LYS A 854 -34.40 -7.73 -8.31
CA LYS A 854 -33.84 -6.41 -7.98
C LYS A 854 -32.38 -6.47 -7.52
N ASN A 855 -31.95 -7.64 -7.03
CA ASN A 855 -30.63 -7.88 -6.48
C ASN A 855 -30.08 -9.19 -7.05
N PHE A 856 -28.77 -9.25 -7.26
CA PHE A 856 -28.00 -10.43 -7.63
C PHE A 856 -26.99 -10.80 -6.52
N ASP A 857 -26.31 -11.93 -6.65
CA ASP A 857 -25.22 -12.33 -5.75
C ASP A 857 -23.91 -12.49 -6.54
N MET A 858 -22.78 -12.31 -5.86
CA MET A 858 -21.43 -12.45 -6.44
C MET A 858 -20.62 -13.47 -5.66
N VAL A 859 -20.14 -14.52 -6.32
CA VAL A 859 -19.35 -15.62 -5.74
C VAL A 859 -17.91 -15.54 -6.22
N PHE A 860 -16.97 -15.48 -5.28
CA PHE A 860 -15.53 -15.51 -5.52
C PHE A 860 -15.01 -16.95 -5.41
N ILE A 861 -14.44 -17.44 -6.51
CA ILE A 861 -13.81 -18.76 -6.61
C ILE A 861 -12.31 -18.58 -6.44
N MET A 862 -11.71 -19.26 -5.47
CA MET A 862 -10.30 -19.09 -5.12
C MET A 862 -9.39 -19.94 -6.03
N LYS A 863 -8.16 -19.48 -6.30
CA LYS A 863 -7.12 -20.23 -7.02
C LYS A 863 -6.66 -21.52 -6.30
N ASP A 864 -6.88 -21.57 -4.99
CA ASP A 864 -6.70 -22.77 -4.18
C ASP A 864 -8.08 -23.43 -4.01
N TYR A 865 -8.35 -24.47 -4.81
CA TYR A 865 -9.65 -25.16 -4.83
C TYR A 865 -9.95 -25.93 -3.53
N SER A 866 -9.01 -26.01 -2.59
CA SER A 866 -9.26 -26.53 -1.22
C SER A 866 -9.82 -25.47 -0.27
N LYS A 867 -9.67 -24.17 -0.59
CA LYS A 867 -10.34 -23.07 0.12
C LYS A 867 -11.82 -23.05 -0.26
N LYS A 868 -12.68 -22.73 0.71
CA LYS A 868 -14.10 -22.46 0.44
C LYS A 868 -14.23 -21.19 -0.41
N THR A 869 -15.18 -21.20 -1.34
CA THR A 869 -15.64 -20.00 -2.03
C THR A 869 -16.23 -19.01 -1.03
N GLN A 870 -16.20 -17.71 -1.37
CA GLN A 870 -16.81 -16.64 -0.59
C GLN A 870 -17.91 -15.98 -1.43
N SER A 871 -19.05 -15.67 -0.83
CA SER A 871 -20.18 -15.04 -1.54
C SER A 871 -20.57 -13.70 -0.89
N ILE A 872 -20.99 -12.76 -1.73
CA ILE A 872 -21.60 -11.50 -1.34
C ILE A 872 -22.99 -11.49 -1.94
N GLN A 873 -24.01 -11.49 -1.08
CA GLN A 873 -25.41 -11.62 -1.47
C GLN A 873 -26.11 -10.26 -1.56
N ALA A 874 -27.25 -10.23 -2.24
CA ALA A 874 -28.20 -9.12 -2.24
C ALA A 874 -27.61 -7.78 -2.73
N ILE A 875 -26.71 -7.81 -3.72
CA ILE A 875 -26.13 -6.64 -4.37
C ILE A 875 -27.20 -6.03 -5.30
N PRO A 876 -27.49 -4.71 -5.25
CA PRO A 876 -28.49 -4.10 -6.13
C PRO A 876 -28.09 -4.20 -7.62
N MET A 877 -29.04 -4.55 -8.51
CA MET A 877 -28.79 -4.68 -9.95
C MET A 877 -28.24 -3.40 -10.63
N ALA A 878 -28.43 -2.23 -10.01
CA ALA A 878 -27.83 -0.98 -10.48
C ALA A 878 -26.29 -0.95 -10.41
N GLU A 879 -25.69 -1.76 -9.52
CA GLU A 879 -24.23 -1.89 -9.35
C GLU A 879 -23.62 -2.99 -10.23
N LEU A 880 -24.45 -3.76 -10.97
CA LEU A 880 -23.99 -4.88 -11.81
C LEU A 880 -22.99 -4.41 -12.89
N ASP A 881 -23.35 -3.40 -13.67
CA ASP A 881 -22.47 -2.85 -14.72
C ASP A 881 -21.23 -2.13 -14.16
N PRO A 882 -21.32 -1.28 -13.10
CA PRO A 882 -20.16 -0.76 -12.38
C PRO A 882 -19.18 -1.84 -11.90
N ILE A 883 -19.69 -2.91 -11.28
CA ILE A 883 -18.84 -4.01 -10.77
C ILE A 883 -18.23 -4.79 -11.94
N LYS A 884 -18.99 -5.14 -12.98
CA LYS A 884 -18.46 -5.76 -14.21
C LYS A 884 -17.33 -4.93 -14.84
N ASN A 885 -17.51 -3.61 -14.97
CA ASN A 885 -16.49 -2.71 -15.51
C ASN A 885 -15.25 -2.63 -14.62
N TRP A 886 -15.42 -2.62 -13.30
CA TRP A 886 -14.32 -2.67 -12.35
C TRP A 886 -13.55 -4.01 -12.41
N LEU A 887 -14.24 -5.15 -12.56
CA LEU A 887 -13.60 -6.47 -12.75
C LEU A 887 -12.83 -6.57 -14.06
N ASN A 888 -13.39 -6.06 -15.16
CA ASN A 888 -12.67 -5.93 -16.44
C ASN A 888 -11.38 -5.13 -16.27
N SER A 889 -11.44 -4.00 -15.54
CA SER A 889 -10.26 -3.16 -15.28
C SER A 889 -9.23 -3.79 -14.32
N CYS A 890 -9.56 -4.91 -13.69
CA CYS A 890 -8.67 -5.68 -12.81
C CYS A 890 -8.13 -6.97 -13.45
N ASP A 891 -8.43 -7.22 -14.74
CA ASP A 891 -8.15 -8.46 -15.49
C ASP A 891 -8.72 -9.73 -14.82
N ILE A 892 -9.85 -9.60 -14.12
CA ILE A 892 -10.54 -10.71 -13.45
C ILE A 892 -11.63 -11.24 -14.37
N CYS A 893 -11.59 -12.54 -14.64
CA CYS A 893 -12.63 -13.20 -15.41
C CYS A 893 -13.91 -13.35 -14.58
N TYR A 894 -15.07 -13.18 -15.21
CA TYR A 894 -16.36 -13.50 -14.60
C TYR A 894 -17.32 -14.18 -15.56
N THR A 895 -18.26 -14.94 -14.98
CA THR A 895 -19.40 -15.56 -15.65
C THR A 895 -20.70 -15.12 -14.95
N GLU A 896 -21.85 -15.29 -15.58
CA GLU A 896 -23.15 -14.93 -15.00
C GLU A 896 -24.20 -16.03 -15.24
N GLY A 897 -25.13 -16.18 -14.30
CA GLY A 897 -26.16 -17.22 -14.34
C GLY A 897 -27.44 -16.79 -13.61
N PRO A 898 -28.63 -17.23 -14.09
CA PRO A 898 -29.90 -16.95 -13.44
C PRO A 898 -30.15 -17.84 -12.21
N GLN A 899 -29.46 -18.99 -12.10
CA GLN A 899 -29.57 -19.92 -10.98
C GLN A 899 -28.55 -19.61 -9.88
N SER A 900 -28.70 -20.26 -8.71
CA SER A 900 -27.71 -20.28 -7.64
C SER A 900 -27.16 -21.70 -7.50
N LEU A 901 -25.85 -21.85 -7.39
CA LEU A 901 -25.14 -23.11 -7.57
C LEU A 901 -24.62 -23.68 -6.25
N ASN A 902 -24.64 -25.01 -6.11
CA ASN A 902 -24.08 -25.68 -4.94
C ASN A 902 -22.55 -25.81 -5.06
N TRP A 903 -21.84 -24.71 -4.80
CA TRP A 903 -20.38 -24.64 -4.84
C TRP A 903 -19.70 -25.69 -3.96
N ALA A 904 -20.28 -26.07 -2.81
CA ALA A 904 -19.71 -27.11 -1.96
C ALA A 904 -19.71 -28.50 -2.64
N LYS A 905 -20.70 -28.79 -3.49
CA LYS A 905 -20.73 -29.99 -4.34
C LYS A 905 -19.80 -29.85 -5.54
N ILE A 906 -19.86 -28.72 -6.25
CA ILE A 906 -19.07 -28.46 -7.47
C ILE A 906 -17.56 -28.50 -7.18
N MET A 907 -17.10 -27.76 -6.17
CA MET A 907 -15.68 -27.74 -5.78
C MET A 907 -15.20 -29.12 -5.32
N LYS A 908 -16.09 -29.97 -4.76
CA LYS A 908 -15.74 -31.36 -4.45
C LYS A 908 -15.56 -32.20 -5.72
N THR A 909 -16.49 -32.14 -6.67
CA THR A 909 -16.34 -32.83 -7.97
C THR A 909 -15.06 -32.42 -8.70
N ILE A 910 -14.72 -31.12 -8.70
CA ILE A 910 -13.49 -30.60 -9.31
C ILE A 910 -12.24 -31.11 -8.58
N THR A 911 -12.26 -31.24 -7.25
CA THR A 911 -11.12 -31.74 -6.48
C THR A 911 -11.03 -33.27 -6.41
N ASP A 912 -12.12 -33.99 -6.68
CA ASP A 912 -12.14 -35.45 -6.85
C ASP A 912 -11.58 -35.87 -8.25
N ASP A 913 -11.78 -35.08 -9.32
CA ASP A 913 -11.11 -35.25 -10.63
C ASP A 913 -10.78 -33.91 -11.33
N LEU A 914 -9.58 -33.40 -11.04
CA LEU A 914 -9.02 -32.21 -11.70
C LEU A 914 -8.73 -32.42 -13.20
N SER A 915 -8.48 -33.66 -13.63
CA SER A 915 -8.04 -33.97 -14.99
C SER A 915 -9.19 -34.03 -16.00
N GLY A 916 -10.29 -34.68 -15.61
CA GLY A 916 -11.54 -34.66 -16.36
C GLY A 916 -12.14 -33.25 -16.45
N PHE A 917 -12.00 -32.44 -15.39
CA PHE A 917 -12.51 -31.06 -15.37
C PHE A 917 -11.92 -30.19 -16.50
N PHE A 918 -10.60 -30.07 -16.62
CA PHE A 918 -10.00 -29.30 -17.72
C PHE A 918 -10.23 -29.93 -19.09
N THR A 919 -10.25 -31.27 -19.18
CA THR A 919 -10.58 -32.00 -20.42
C THR A 919 -12.00 -31.70 -20.93
N GLN A 920 -12.94 -31.38 -20.04
CA GLN A 920 -14.32 -31.01 -20.35
C GLN A 920 -14.52 -29.50 -20.61
N GLY A 921 -13.44 -28.72 -20.76
CA GLY A 921 -13.49 -27.27 -20.98
C GLY A 921 -13.38 -26.43 -19.70
N GLY A 922 -13.11 -27.05 -18.54
CA GLY A 922 -12.93 -26.35 -17.27
C GLY A 922 -14.15 -25.50 -16.91
N TRP A 923 -13.95 -24.21 -16.68
CA TRP A 923 -15.00 -23.30 -16.23
C TRP A 923 -16.09 -22.94 -17.27
N THR A 924 -15.96 -23.36 -18.53
CA THR A 924 -16.94 -23.07 -19.60
C THR A 924 -18.33 -23.66 -19.35
N PHE A 925 -18.50 -24.66 -18.45
CA PHE A 925 -19.85 -25.13 -18.06
C PHE A 925 -20.73 -24.06 -17.38
N LEU A 926 -20.14 -22.95 -16.93
CA LEU A 926 -20.86 -21.79 -16.39
C LEU A 926 -21.37 -20.82 -17.49
N GLU A 927 -20.89 -20.96 -18.73
CA GLU A 927 -21.39 -20.24 -19.91
C GLU A 927 -22.59 -21.01 -20.48
N ALA A 928 -23.76 -20.86 -19.85
CA ALA A 928 -24.99 -21.48 -20.35
C ALA A 928 -25.38 -20.94 -21.75
N GLU A 929 -25.69 -21.84 -22.68
CA GLU A 929 -25.99 -21.51 -24.09
C GLU A 929 -27.22 -20.59 -24.21
N SER A 930 -26.99 -19.28 -24.38
CA SER A 930 -28.03 -18.26 -24.39
C SER A 930 -28.56 -17.93 -25.81
N ASP A 931 -28.73 -18.93 -26.68
CA ASP A 931 -28.96 -18.67 -28.12
C ASP A 931 -29.83 -19.73 -28.86
N THR A 932 -30.96 -20.14 -28.28
CA THR A 932 -31.95 -21.01 -28.96
C THR A 932 -33.42 -20.53 -28.89
N GLU A 933 -33.67 -19.21 -28.97
CA GLU A 933 -34.98 -18.65 -29.34
C GLU A 933 -34.81 -17.49 -30.34
N GLY A 934 -34.90 -17.75 -31.66
CA GLY A 934 -34.48 -16.74 -32.66
C GLY A 934 -35.05 -16.77 -34.10
N ASN A 935 -35.84 -17.78 -34.50
CA ASN A 935 -36.56 -17.87 -35.80
C ASN A 935 -35.74 -17.76 -37.12
N GLY A 936 -35.65 -18.87 -37.86
CA GLY A 936 -35.04 -18.93 -39.20
C GLY A 936 -35.67 -19.98 -40.13
N GLY A 937 -36.98 -19.91 -40.39
CA GLY A 937 -37.69 -20.92 -41.20
C GLY A 937 -37.28 -20.96 -42.68
N GLY A 938 -37.02 -22.17 -43.23
CA GLY A 938 -36.50 -22.33 -44.60
C GLY A 938 -36.79 -23.65 -45.36
N GLY A 939 -37.24 -24.73 -44.70
CA GLY A 939 -37.66 -26.00 -45.33
C GLY A 939 -36.52 -27.00 -45.65
N GLY A 940 -36.78 -28.31 -45.49
CA GLY A 940 -35.74 -29.36 -45.67
C GLY A 940 -36.22 -30.82 -45.77
N GLY A 941 -37.20 -31.24 -44.95
CA GLY A 941 -37.94 -32.51 -45.13
C GLY A 941 -37.44 -33.75 -44.36
N GLY A 942 -38.13 -34.05 -43.25
CA GLY A 942 -38.66 -35.39 -42.89
C GLY A 942 -37.74 -36.57 -42.59
N ASP A 943 -37.82 -37.07 -41.35
CA ASP A 943 -38.64 -38.28 -41.09
C ASP A 943 -39.27 -38.18 -39.68
N ASP A 944 -40.50 -38.66 -39.50
CA ASP A 944 -41.29 -38.50 -38.25
C ASP A 944 -41.48 -39.84 -37.53
N SER A 945 -41.37 -39.89 -36.20
CA SER A 945 -41.86 -41.02 -35.37
C SER A 945 -42.12 -40.63 -33.90
N ASP A 946 -43.03 -39.69 -33.66
CA ASP A 946 -43.72 -39.60 -32.35
C ASP A 946 -44.89 -40.61 -32.29
N PRO A 947 -45.39 -40.98 -31.09
CA PRO A 947 -46.67 -40.36 -30.70
C PRO A 947 -46.93 -40.14 -29.19
N GLU A 948 -47.84 -39.18 -28.95
CA GLU A 948 -48.82 -39.09 -27.85
C GLU A 948 -48.34 -38.57 -26.46
N GLU A 949 -48.45 -37.24 -26.30
CA GLU A 949 -49.03 -36.62 -25.09
C GLU A 949 -50.54 -36.96 -25.00
N ASP A 950 -51.16 -36.93 -23.80
CA ASP A 950 -52.59 -36.61 -23.64
C ASP A 950 -52.97 -36.20 -22.18
N ASP A 951 -53.38 -34.94 -22.04
CA ASP A 951 -54.43 -34.32 -21.18
C ASP A 951 -54.67 -34.61 -19.66
N TYR A 952 -54.52 -33.53 -18.87
CA TYR A 952 -55.61 -32.76 -18.19
C TYR A 952 -56.33 -33.32 -16.91
N ASP A 953 -55.91 -32.91 -15.69
CA ASP A 953 -56.52 -31.87 -14.80
C ASP A 953 -57.48 -32.47 -13.71
N PRO A 954 -58.29 -31.75 -12.86
CA PRO A 954 -58.07 -31.80 -11.41
C PRO A 954 -59.30 -32.17 -10.51
N ASP A 955 -59.09 -32.10 -9.19
CA ASP A 955 -60.08 -32.07 -8.08
C ASP A 955 -61.04 -33.26 -7.86
N ALA A 956 -60.73 -34.11 -6.86
CA ALA A 956 -61.65 -34.50 -5.76
C ALA A 956 -60.98 -35.39 -4.67
N GLU A 957 -60.97 -34.89 -3.42
CA GLU A 957 -61.19 -35.53 -2.09
C GLU A 957 -61.00 -37.06 -1.91
N GLU A 958 -60.45 -37.60 -0.81
CA GLU A 958 -60.13 -37.04 0.52
C GLU A 958 -59.06 -37.90 1.28
N SER A 959 -58.41 -37.31 2.29
CA SER A 959 -57.71 -37.91 3.45
C SER A 959 -56.82 -39.18 3.30
N GLU A 960 -55.51 -39.04 3.57
CA GLU A 960 -54.88 -39.40 4.87
C GLU A 960 -53.46 -38.78 4.97
N GLU A 961 -52.89 -38.68 6.18
CA GLU A 961 -51.67 -37.88 6.45
C GLU A 961 -50.36 -38.65 6.21
N GLU A 962 -49.54 -38.25 5.24
CA GLU A 962 -48.13 -38.71 5.15
C GLU A 962 -47.19 -37.82 6.00
N GLY A 963 -46.45 -38.45 6.91
CA GLY A 963 -45.60 -37.78 7.89
C GLY A 963 -44.27 -37.27 7.33
N SER A 964 -43.96 -36.00 7.59
CA SER A 964 -42.69 -35.36 7.20
C SER A 964 -41.54 -35.74 8.15
N GLU A 965 -40.77 -36.77 7.79
CA GLU A 965 -39.59 -37.26 8.52
C GLU A 965 -38.33 -36.38 8.32
N SER A 966 -38.28 -35.25 9.03
CA SER A 966 -37.07 -34.63 9.61
C SER A 966 -35.90 -34.12 8.71
N GLU A 967 -35.38 -32.93 9.08
CA GLU A 967 -34.15 -32.89 9.88
C GLU A 967 -34.32 -31.85 10.99
N TYR A 968 -34.15 -32.25 12.25
CA TYR A 968 -34.38 -31.39 13.42
C TYR A 968 -33.15 -30.54 13.74
N SER A 969 -33.33 -29.22 13.77
CA SER A 969 -32.40 -28.28 14.41
C SER A 969 -33.01 -27.79 15.73
N VAL A 970 -32.73 -28.50 16.82
CA VAL A 970 -33.16 -28.08 18.16
C VAL A 970 -32.11 -27.13 18.73
N GLU A 971 -32.49 -25.87 18.90
CA GLU A 971 -31.84 -24.96 19.85
C GLU A 971 -32.52 -25.20 21.21
N GLU A 972 -31.81 -25.81 22.15
CA GLU A 972 -32.22 -25.89 23.56
C GLU A 972 -31.62 -24.67 24.28
N ASP A 973 -32.48 -23.69 24.59
CA ASP A 973 -32.22 -22.74 25.67
C ASP A 973 -32.20 -23.52 27.01
N ASP A 974 -31.21 -23.24 27.85
CA ASP A 974 -31.08 -23.82 29.19
C ASP A 974 -31.27 -22.66 30.19
N GLU A 975 -32.41 -22.65 30.90
CA GLU A 975 -32.80 -21.57 31.82
C GLU A 975 -32.08 -21.74 33.18
N ASP A 976 -31.12 -20.86 33.49
CA ASP A 976 -30.55 -20.76 34.85
C ASP A 976 -31.63 -20.20 35.82
N ILE A 977 -32.34 -21.11 36.50
CA ILE A 977 -33.27 -20.80 37.60
C ILE A 977 -32.50 -20.74 38.93
N ASP A 978 -32.83 -19.75 39.77
CA ASP A 978 -32.27 -19.53 41.11
C ASP A 978 -32.56 -20.68 42.10
N ASP A 979 -31.74 -20.81 43.15
CA ASP A 979 -32.23 -21.17 44.50
C ASP A 979 -31.19 -20.85 45.62
N GLU A 980 -31.51 -19.78 46.37
CA GLU A 980 -31.39 -19.49 47.82
C GLU A 980 -30.08 -19.63 48.66
N ASP A 981 -29.86 -18.54 49.44
CA ASP A 981 -29.41 -18.42 50.85
C ASP A 981 -27.98 -18.76 51.35
N SER A 982 -27.30 -17.72 51.89
CA SER A 982 -27.43 -17.34 53.32
C SER A 982 -26.50 -16.17 53.76
N ASP A 983 -27.07 -15.21 54.51
CA ASP A 983 -26.49 -14.34 55.57
C ASP A 983 -25.26 -13.40 55.29
N SER A 984 -25.15 -12.15 55.83
CA SER A 984 -26.08 -11.29 56.58
C SER A 984 -25.54 -9.84 56.82
N GLU A 985 -26.45 -8.90 57.17
CA GLU A 985 -26.28 -7.59 57.89
C GLU A 985 -25.94 -6.26 57.14
N GLU A 986 -26.95 -5.36 57.14
CA GLU A 986 -27.01 -3.88 57.36
C GLU A 986 -26.04 -2.89 56.64
N SER A 987 -26.43 -1.65 56.26
CA SER A 987 -27.48 -0.75 56.80
C SER A 987 -28.07 0.30 55.82
N ASP A 988 -29.34 0.68 56.08
CA ASP A 988 -29.98 2.00 55.88
C ASP A 988 -30.21 2.68 54.49
N ASN A 989 -31.40 2.40 53.92
CA ASN A 989 -32.60 3.30 53.87
C ASN A 989 -32.66 4.56 52.94
N LEU A 990 -33.90 4.90 52.56
CA LEU A 990 -34.43 6.05 51.78
C LEU A 990 -34.15 6.04 50.26
N GLY A 991 -35.14 6.09 49.36
CA GLY A 991 -36.60 6.06 49.55
C GLY A 991 -37.32 6.03 48.17
N SER A 992 -38.54 5.47 48.13
CA SER A 992 -39.33 5.29 46.88
C SER A 992 -40.27 6.47 46.62
N ASP A 993 -40.54 6.75 45.34
CA ASP A 993 -41.87 7.08 44.83
C ASP A 993 -41.92 6.80 43.31
N GLU A 994 -42.91 6.02 42.87
CA GLU A 994 -43.28 5.85 41.46
C GLU A 994 -44.40 6.84 41.11
N GLU A 995 -44.29 7.57 40.00
CA GLU A 995 -45.42 8.33 39.45
C GLU A 995 -45.73 7.87 38.01
N SER A 996 -46.96 7.39 37.79
CA SER A 996 -47.39 6.83 36.50
C SER A 996 -47.30 7.85 35.37
N GLY A 997 -46.72 7.44 34.25
CA GLY A 997 -46.75 8.21 33.00
C GLY A 997 -48.20 8.52 32.55
N LYS A 998 -48.39 9.72 31.98
CA LYS A 998 -49.66 10.18 31.40
C LYS A 998 -50.11 9.30 30.22
N SER A 999 -51.42 9.28 29.97
CA SER A 999 -51.99 8.60 28.81
C SER A 999 -51.73 9.34 27.49
N TRP A 1000 -51.64 8.62 26.37
CA TRP A 1000 -51.48 9.20 25.03
C TRP A 1000 -52.56 10.25 24.69
N SER A 1001 -53.79 10.02 25.15
CA SER A 1001 -54.91 10.96 25.01
C SER A 1001 -54.70 12.32 25.69
N GLU A 1002 -53.94 12.37 26.79
CA GLU A 1002 -53.60 13.64 27.45
C GLU A 1002 -52.50 14.39 26.70
N LEU A 1003 -51.50 13.67 26.18
CA LEU A 1003 -50.45 14.25 25.35
C LEU A 1003 -50.99 14.84 24.05
N GLU A 1004 -51.99 14.20 23.42
CA GLU A 1004 -52.64 14.70 22.21
C GLU A 1004 -53.54 15.91 22.47
N GLU A 1005 -54.20 15.98 23.64
CA GLU A 1005 -54.94 17.17 24.09
C GLU A 1005 -53.98 18.33 24.45
N GLU A 1006 -52.85 18.04 25.09
CA GLU A 1006 -51.81 19.01 25.49
C GLU A 1006 -51.08 19.60 24.25
N ALA A 1007 -50.77 18.77 23.25
CA ALA A 1007 -50.22 19.22 21.97
C ALA A 1007 -51.20 20.13 21.20
N ARG A 1008 -52.48 19.73 21.10
CA ARG A 1008 -53.52 20.53 20.43
C ARG A 1008 -53.73 21.90 21.10
N ARG A 1009 -53.47 21.99 22.40
CA ARG A 1009 -53.53 23.23 23.18
C ARG A 1009 -52.33 24.15 22.90
N ALA A 1010 -51.13 23.59 22.79
CA ALA A 1010 -49.93 24.35 22.46
C ALA A 1010 -49.98 24.96 21.04
N ASP A 1011 -50.47 24.20 20.05
CA ASP A 1011 -50.68 24.74 18.69
C ASP A 1011 -51.77 25.83 18.63
N ALA A 1012 -52.77 25.78 19.53
CA ALA A 1012 -53.78 26.82 19.65
C ALA A 1012 -53.21 28.13 20.25
N GLU A 1013 -52.37 28.05 21.29
CA GLU A 1013 -51.69 29.23 21.85
C GLU A 1013 -50.71 29.85 20.84
N LYS A 1014 -50.06 29.03 20.00
CA LYS A 1014 -49.11 29.47 18.97
C LYS A 1014 -49.77 30.28 17.84
N LEU A 1015 -51.08 30.13 17.62
CA LEU A 1015 -51.85 30.88 16.62
C LEU A 1015 -52.37 32.24 17.12
N ASP A 1016 -52.44 32.47 18.44
CA ASP A 1016 -52.94 33.74 19.00
C ASP A 1016 -51.84 34.82 19.08
N TYR A 1017 -50.56 34.40 19.03
CA TYR A 1017 -49.38 35.28 19.15
C TYR A 1017 -48.98 36.02 17.86
N ASP A 1018 -49.39 35.57 16.68
CA ASP A 1018 -48.93 36.11 15.38
C ASP A 1018 -49.82 37.26 14.86
N SER A 1019 -50.66 37.82 15.74
CA SER A 1019 -51.70 38.81 15.41
C SER A 1019 -51.22 40.27 15.52
N ASP A 1020 -50.24 40.57 16.38
CA ASP A 1020 -50.09 41.92 16.95
C ASP A 1020 -48.65 42.50 16.92
N ASN A 1021 -48.02 42.55 15.73
CA ASN A 1021 -46.93 43.52 15.51
C ASN A 1021 -46.76 43.95 14.03
N GLY A 1022 -47.44 45.03 13.63
CA GLY A 1022 -47.35 45.59 12.27
C GLY A 1022 -46.45 46.82 12.15
N GLY A 1023 -45.33 46.74 11.42
CA GLY A 1023 -44.47 47.92 11.21
C GLY A 1023 -43.36 47.81 10.15
N ASN A 1024 -43.62 48.34 8.94
CA ASN A 1024 -42.70 49.00 7.98
C ASN A 1024 -41.17 48.61 7.94
N SER A 1025 -40.53 48.36 6.78
CA SER A 1025 -40.91 48.77 5.42
C SER A 1025 -40.10 48.13 4.26
N LYS A 1026 -40.74 48.08 3.06
CA LYS A 1026 -40.22 48.46 1.70
C LYS A 1026 -38.80 47.98 1.31
N LYS A 1027 -38.54 47.34 0.15
CA LYS A 1027 -39.07 47.49 -1.24
C LYS A 1027 -38.43 46.36 -2.13
N LYS A 1028 -38.69 46.06 -3.42
CA LYS A 1028 -39.57 46.60 -4.50
C LYS A 1028 -40.00 45.54 -5.59
N GLY A 1029 -39.52 44.28 -5.56
CA GLY A 1029 -39.83 43.24 -6.59
C GLY A 1029 -38.73 43.04 -7.64
N GLY A 1030 -38.89 42.27 -8.73
CA GLY A 1030 -40.04 41.47 -9.24
C GLY A 1030 -39.57 40.63 -10.45
N ALA A 1031 -40.36 40.05 -11.36
CA ALA A 1031 -41.81 39.82 -11.50
C ALA A 1031 -42.04 38.81 -12.66
N SER A 1032 -43.28 38.29 -12.81
CA SER A 1032 -43.80 37.49 -13.96
C SER A 1032 -43.35 36.01 -14.08
N SER A 1033 -44.05 35.12 -14.83
CA SER A 1033 -45.51 34.84 -14.91
C SER A 1033 -45.83 33.56 -15.74
N LYS A 1034 -46.99 32.93 -15.48
CA LYS A 1034 -47.66 31.84 -16.25
C LYS A 1034 -46.97 30.45 -16.14
N LYS A 1035 -47.62 29.33 -15.75
CA LYS A 1035 -48.86 28.64 -16.21
C LYS A 1035 -48.77 28.14 -17.68
N PRO A 1036 -49.23 26.92 -18.02
CA PRO A 1036 -50.46 26.30 -17.46
C PRO A 1036 -50.42 24.79 -17.08
N SER A 1037 -51.46 24.35 -16.35
CA SER A 1037 -51.96 22.96 -16.25
C SER A 1037 -53.04 22.69 -17.33
N PRO A 1038 -53.65 21.48 -17.46
CA PRO A 1038 -54.98 21.28 -16.83
C PRO A 1038 -55.54 19.82 -16.63
N VAL A 1039 -56.69 19.74 -15.92
CA VAL A 1039 -57.84 18.79 -16.15
C VAL A 1039 -57.64 17.30 -15.75
N LYS A 1040 -58.57 16.61 -15.04
CA LYS A 1040 -60.04 16.50 -15.27
C LYS A 1040 -61.01 17.05 -14.19
N SER A 1041 -61.72 16.21 -13.39
CA SER A 1041 -63.07 16.49 -12.80
C SER A 1041 -63.43 15.50 -11.64
N LYS A 1042 -64.63 15.34 -11.02
CA LYS A 1042 -66.05 15.50 -11.47
C LYS A 1042 -67.11 15.51 -10.32
N LYS A 1043 -67.92 16.59 -10.22
CA LYS A 1043 -69.36 16.70 -9.81
C LYS A 1043 -70.05 15.82 -8.71
N ARG A 1044 -70.51 16.49 -7.61
CA ARG A 1044 -71.92 16.71 -7.11
C ARG A 1044 -72.87 15.53 -6.71
N PRO A 1045 -74.02 15.75 -5.98
CA PRO A 1045 -74.39 16.81 -5.01
C PRO A 1045 -75.32 16.43 -3.79
N ALA A 1046 -75.48 17.37 -2.83
CA ALA A 1046 -76.70 17.76 -2.06
C ALA A 1046 -77.43 16.82 -1.06
N HIS A 1047 -77.64 17.29 0.19
CA HIS A 1047 -78.94 17.84 0.67
C HIS A 1047 -78.86 18.49 2.09
N SER A 1048 -79.83 19.34 2.43
CA SER A 1048 -80.06 20.03 3.73
C SER A 1048 -81.36 20.88 3.67
N PRO A 1049 -81.86 21.56 4.73
CA PRO A 1049 -81.91 21.33 6.21
C PRO A 1049 -83.42 21.26 6.63
N PRO A 1050 -84.02 21.99 7.63
CA PRO A 1050 -83.68 22.45 9.01
C PRO A 1050 -84.73 21.87 10.05
N PRO A 1051 -85.16 22.47 11.22
CA PRO A 1051 -84.76 23.70 11.93
C PRO A 1051 -84.73 23.73 13.51
N THR A 1052 -84.36 24.92 14.02
CA THR A 1052 -84.78 25.65 15.26
C THR A 1052 -84.16 25.40 16.67
N ASN A 1053 -83.57 26.51 17.18
CA ASN A 1053 -83.68 27.13 18.53
C ASN A 1053 -83.22 26.40 19.81
N GLY A 1054 -82.60 27.15 20.75
CA GLY A 1054 -82.58 26.68 22.15
C GLY A 1054 -82.13 27.57 23.32
N LYS A 1055 -81.07 28.40 23.23
CA LYS A 1055 -80.54 29.27 24.32
C LYS A 1055 -80.09 28.61 25.66
N LYS A 1056 -78.86 28.99 26.04
CA LYS A 1056 -78.35 29.32 27.41
C LYS A 1056 -77.95 28.22 28.42
N ARG A 1057 -76.74 28.50 28.96
CA ARG A 1057 -76.31 28.58 30.38
C ARG A 1057 -75.63 27.36 31.03
N LYS A 1058 -74.33 27.58 31.32
CA LYS A 1058 -73.52 27.06 32.44
C LYS A 1058 -73.34 25.52 32.47
N ARG A 1059 -72.20 25.03 32.95
CA ARG A 1059 -71.24 25.65 33.87
C ARG A 1059 -69.82 25.69 33.32
#